data_AF-A0A439DE27-F1
#
_entry.id   AF-A0A439DE27-F1
#
_cell.length_a   1.000
_cell.length_b   1.000
_cell.length_c   1.000
_cell.angle_alpha   90.00
_cell.angle_beta   90.00
_cell.angle_gamma   90.00
#
_symmetry.space_group_name_H-M   'P 1'
#
loop_
_entity.id
_entity.type
_entity.pdbx_description
1 polymer ?
#
loop_
_entity_poly.entity_id
_entity_poly.type
_entity_poly.pdbx_seq_one_letter_code
_entity_poly.pdbx_strand_id
1 'polypeptide(L)'
;MEDEIARLRALLAEEQRKREDAEKTAEEEQRKREDAEKTAEEEQHKREDAEKSLANSQPQALRQYLEACHSLSLAIQVVTDQSLTTQGDTTDPTGRLYPRRILPWPDYPTRQEDIWKRLSVDQPFCSEPVFPSRHQLDYVASLIRPIASETGLRHFERDTVENAVQRLVDEAYNDEQLRVRLGIQGSVTFESHTNLGDSVDAVSESVEQMTVAENVGTDATTPAPRRSRRKAGRGKRGPADQFCIYRRSDGRNVPALAIEYKAPHKLTRDEVVSGLREEIQPERDVINKDGKGFAFASRRLTAAVVTQLFSYMVDKGIQYGYVCTGETFVFLHIPDDPSVVYCSVCVPNLDVAEDDENRLHRTAVAQVFAFVLQALRSPPPPQAWHDRADGLDIWAVEFEDVLRDIPETERKAPRESPYRAQRWKGFTRSPIKTRSRCRPENSNAHPQNKDESGDQDSPPSPSASRSLRSSKRALASTGTTAKSTNRGRRDRGSTSNRAKQPMQKGTQIRIQDRPFCTQKCLLGLATGGPIDNRCPNFGDHRRQHIHTSEFLHLIQAQLAKDRGPDADAMPLYLSGSVGTLFKIRLSSHGYTLVAKGVKHAHLARLQHEKKVYDQLRTIQGRYVPVCLGTVDLVLPYHYNGRISEHFLFLGWAGRPLFDLPSGTNTTTIVDAVGAGFKAVHSLHVLHGDAEPRNILYDADNGDVMIVDFERAQLLHREPLGLISSNRKRKHGTCQEKQGRTNFAAEWRSIVQGVEHYLKQVTTR
;
A
#
# COMPACT_ATOMS: atom_id res chain seq x y z
N MET A 1 -4.73 10.87 113.27
CA MET A 1 -5.60 9.95 112.51
C MET A 1 -6.30 10.68 111.37
N GLU A 2 -7.20 11.65 111.62
CA GLU A 2 -7.93 12.34 110.54
C GLU A 2 -7.03 13.14 109.58
N ASP A 3 -6.07 13.94 110.09
CA ASP A 3 -5.06 14.64 109.27
C ASP A 3 -4.24 13.72 108.35
N GLU A 4 -3.99 12.50 108.80
CA GLU A 4 -3.17 11.51 108.10
C GLU A 4 -3.97 10.86 106.96
N ILE A 5 -5.26 10.59 107.21
CA ILE A 5 -6.23 10.21 106.18
C ILE A 5 -6.42 11.35 105.17
N ALA A 6 -6.41 12.62 105.60
CA ALA A 6 -6.50 13.77 104.71
C ALA A 6 -5.27 13.89 103.79
N ARG A 7 -4.05 13.72 104.33
CA ARG A 7 -2.80 13.69 103.52
C ARG A 7 -2.76 12.52 102.54
N LEU A 8 -3.16 11.31 102.97
CA LEU A 8 -3.23 10.14 102.08
C LEU A 8 -4.26 10.31 100.97
N ARG A 9 -5.42 10.92 101.25
CA ARG A 9 -6.41 11.29 100.21
C ARG A 9 -5.88 12.33 99.23
N ALA A 10 -5.14 13.33 99.71
CA ALA A 10 -4.51 14.33 98.84
C ALA A 10 -3.46 13.70 97.90
N LEU A 11 -2.59 12.84 98.44
CA LEU A 11 -1.58 12.10 97.64
C LEU A 11 -2.23 11.17 96.61
N LEU A 12 -3.29 10.44 96.98
CA LEU A 12 -4.04 9.62 96.03
C LEU A 12 -4.69 10.44 94.90
N ALA A 13 -5.25 11.60 95.22
CA ALA A 13 -5.83 12.50 94.22
C ALA A 13 -4.76 13.14 93.31
N GLU A 14 -3.56 13.40 93.82
CA GLU A 14 -2.43 13.90 93.02
C GLU A 14 -1.90 12.81 92.07
N GLU A 15 -1.76 11.56 92.55
CA GLU A 15 -1.37 10.41 91.73
C GLU A 15 -2.44 10.04 90.69
N GLN A 16 -3.74 10.19 91.01
CA GLN A 16 -4.82 10.04 90.03
C GLN A 16 -4.70 11.07 88.91
N ARG A 17 -4.49 12.35 89.22
CA ARG A 17 -4.28 13.40 88.19
C ARG A 17 -3.06 13.13 87.33
N LYS A 18 -1.92 12.74 87.92
CA LYS A 18 -0.73 12.38 87.15
C LYS A 18 -0.97 11.20 86.20
N ARG A 19 -1.80 10.24 86.59
CA ARG A 19 -2.20 9.12 85.71
C ARG A 19 -3.14 9.57 84.61
N GLU A 20 -4.17 10.35 84.92
CA GLU A 20 -5.09 10.90 83.92
C GLU A 20 -4.37 11.79 82.89
N ASP A 21 -3.39 12.59 83.32
CA ASP A 21 -2.64 13.47 82.43
C ASP A 21 -1.55 12.71 81.64
N ALA A 22 -0.98 11.64 82.20
CA ALA A 22 -0.14 10.69 81.46
C ALA A 22 -0.94 9.87 80.42
N GLU A 23 -2.19 9.52 80.73
CA GLU A 23 -3.11 8.81 79.84
C GLU A 23 -3.55 9.71 78.69
N LYS A 24 -3.94 10.96 78.97
CA LYS A 24 -4.25 11.97 77.93
C LYS A 24 -3.07 12.25 77.02
N THR A 25 -1.85 12.38 77.56
CA THR A 25 -0.66 12.62 76.73
C THR A 25 -0.26 11.40 75.92
N ALA A 26 -0.45 10.18 76.43
CA ALA A 26 -0.30 8.95 75.67
C ALA A 26 -1.35 8.83 74.53
N GLU A 27 -2.61 9.15 74.79
CA GLU A 27 -3.66 9.24 73.74
C GLU A 27 -3.31 10.28 72.68
N GLU A 28 -2.86 11.47 73.07
CA GLU A 28 -2.54 12.56 72.14
C GLU A 28 -1.30 12.21 71.29
N GLU A 29 -0.29 11.55 71.87
CA GLU A 29 0.81 10.97 71.11
C GLU A 29 0.36 9.86 70.16
N GLN A 30 -0.52 8.96 70.60
CA GLN A 30 -1.01 7.88 69.74
C GLN A 30 -1.79 8.42 68.55
N ARG A 31 -2.71 9.38 68.76
CA ARG A 31 -3.45 10.05 67.68
C ARG A 31 -2.49 10.73 66.68
N LYS A 32 -1.46 11.42 67.18
CA LYS A 32 -0.41 12.03 66.32
C LYS A 32 0.37 11.00 65.52
N ARG A 33 0.59 9.79 66.05
CA ARG A 33 1.23 8.68 65.30
C ARG A 33 0.29 8.13 64.24
N GLU A 34 -0.97 7.85 64.58
CA GLU A 34 -1.98 7.34 63.66
C GLU A 34 -2.27 8.31 62.50
N ASP A 35 -2.33 9.62 62.76
CA ASP A 35 -2.55 10.63 61.72
C ASP A 35 -1.28 10.89 60.88
N ALA A 36 -0.08 10.76 61.45
CA ALA A 36 1.17 10.78 60.70
C ALA A 36 1.33 9.53 59.81
N GLU A 37 0.89 8.36 60.28
CA GLU A 37 0.89 7.09 59.53
C GLU A 37 -0.05 7.18 58.32
N LYS A 38 -1.31 7.60 58.51
CA LYS A 38 -2.25 7.88 57.39
C LYS A 38 -1.69 8.89 56.38
N THR A 39 -1.04 9.95 56.87
CA THR A 39 -0.42 10.96 55.99
C THR A 39 0.74 10.37 55.18
N ALA A 40 1.53 9.48 55.77
CA ALA A 40 2.60 8.77 55.08
C ALA A 40 2.07 7.74 54.06
N GLU A 41 1.01 7.00 54.39
CA GLU A 41 0.31 6.10 53.46
C GLU A 41 -0.28 6.89 52.27
N GLU A 42 -0.96 8.02 52.53
CA GLU A 42 -1.46 8.90 51.49
C GLU A 42 -0.35 9.47 50.60
N GLU A 43 0.79 9.89 51.18
CA GLU A 43 1.94 10.32 50.38
C GLU A 43 2.57 9.17 49.58
N GLN A 44 2.66 7.96 50.14
CA GLN A 44 3.14 6.81 49.39
C GLN A 44 2.21 6.49 48.21
N HIS A 45 0.89 6.44 48.42
CA HIS A 45 -0.07 6.20 47.35
C HIS A 45 0.02 7.27 46.24
N LYS A 46 0.16 8.55 46.61
CA LYS A 46 0.36 9.66 45.66
C LYS A 46 1.67 9.54 44.87
N ARG A 47 2.76 9.08 45.51
CA ARG A 47 4.07 8.84 44.86
C ARG A 47 4.00 7.64 43.91
N GLU A 48 3.42 6.53 44.36
CA GLU A 48 3.22 5.34 43.52
C GLU A 48 2.33 5.63 42.31
N ASP A 49 1.26 6.42 42.46
CA ASP A 49 0.38 6.79 41.35
C ASP A 49 1.05 7.78 40.39
N ALA A 50 1.88 8.68 40.88
CA ALA A 50 2.73 9.53 40.04
C ALA A 50 3.75 8.70 39.25
N GLU A 51 4.35 7.67 39.86
CA GLU A 51 5.29 6.75 39.20
C GLU A 51 4.57 5.87 38.15
N LYS A 52 3.42 5.28 38.48
CA LYS A 52 2.55 4.55 37.53
C LYS A 52 2.15 5.46 36.35
N SER A 53 1.79 6.71 36.62
CA SER A 53 1.40 7.69 35.58
C SER A 53 2.58 8.08 34.69
N LEU A 54 3.77 8.27 35.26
CA LEU A 54 5.00 8.54 34.52
C LEU A 54 5.38 7.35 33.63
N ALA A 55 5.35 6.13 34.16
CA ALA A 55 5.61 4.90 33.42
C ALA A 55 4.60 4.69 32.27
N ASN A 56 3.30 4.89 32.51
CA ASN A 56 2.26 4.82 31.48
C ASN A 56 2.37 5.91 30.41
N SER A 57 3.09 7.01 30.70
CA SER A 57 3.35 8.11 29.76
C SER A 57 4.59 7.88 28.89
N GLN A 58 5.47 6.93 29.23
CA GLN A 58 6.67 6.63 28.44
C GLN A 58 6.31 5.86 27.15
N PRO A 59 7.05 6.07 26.04
CA PRO A 59 6.94 5.24 24.84
C PRO A 59 7.16 3.76 25.13
N GLN A 60 6.49 2.89 24.38
CA GLN A 60 6.53 1.44 24.57
C GLN A 60 7.52 0.77 23.61
N ALA A 61 8.13 -0.33 24.03
CA ALA A 61 8.83 -1.24 23.12
C ALA A 61 7.83 -2.13 22.35
N LEU A 62 8.20 -2.61 21.16
CA LEU A 62 7.35 -3.39 20.24
C LEU A 62 6.48 -4.45 20.93
N ARG A 63 7.07 -5.19 21.87
CA ARG A 63 6.37 -6.24 22.62
C ARG A 63 5.18 -5.67 23.42
N GLN A 64 5.43 -4.66 24.23
CA GLN A 64 4.45 -4.04 25.13
C GLN A 64 3.38 -3.30 24.31
N TYR A 65 3.76 -2.73 23.17
CA TYR A 65 2.85 -2.09 22.23
C TYR A 65 1.85 -3.10 21.62
N LEU A 66 2.33 -4.26 21.13
CA LEU A 66 1.45 -5.32 20.63
C LEU A 66 0.55 -5.92 21.73
N GLU A 67 1.04 -6.05 22.96
CA GLU A 67 0.24 -6.47 24.13
C GLU A 67 -0.88 -5.45 24.46
N ALA A 68 -0.59 -4.14 24.36
CA ALA A 68 -1.57 -3.07 24.57
C ALA A 68 -2.57 -2.94 23.40
N CYS A 69 -2.13 -2.98 22.14
CA CYS A 69 -3.04 -3.01 20.98
C CYS A 69 -3.96 -4.23 20.98
N HIS A 70 -3.48 -5.40 21.43
CA HIS A 70 -4.34 -6.56 21.60
C HIS A 70 -5.41 -6.35 22.70
N SER A 71 -5.08 -5.60 23.76
CA SER A 71 -6.05 -5.18 24.78
C SER A 71 -7.21 -4.38 24.17
N LEU A 72 -6.94 -3.53 23.16
CA LEU A 72 -7.98 -2.78 22.42
C LEU A 72 -8.84 -3.71 21.53
N SER A 73 -8.21 -4.67 20.84
CA SER A 73 -8.91 -5.67 20.03
C SER A 73 -9.79 -6.62 20.86
N LEU A 74 -9.46 -6.84 22.13
CA LEU A 74 -10.30 -7.55 23.10
C LEU A 74 -11.44 -6.70 23.67
N ALA A 75 -11.37 -5.37 23.58
CA ALA A 75 -12.41 -4.44 24.03
C ALA A 75 -13.53 -4.21 22.99
N ILE A 76 -13.57 -5.02 21.92
CA ILE A 76 -14.60 -4.97 20.88
C ILE A 76 -16.01 -5.22 21.45
N GLN A 77 -16.98 -4.40 21.05
CA GLN A 77 -18.37 -4.50 21.49
C GLN A 77 -19.27 -4.70 20.27
N VAL A 78 -19.73 -5.94 20.04
CA VAL A 78 -20.57 -6.29 18.89
C VAL A 78 -22.05 -6.11 19.22
N VAL A 79 -22.78 -5.32 18.42
CA VAL A 79 -24.25 -5.25 18.50
C VAL A 79 -24.85 -6.37 17.65
N THR A 80 -25.53 -7.30 18.31
CA THR A 80 -26.12 -8.51 17.72
C THR A 80 -27.61 -8.37 17.37
N ASP A 81 -28.29 -7.36 17.92
CA ASP A 81 -29.71 -7.08 17.65
C ASP A 81 -29.88 -6.34 16.32
N GLN A 82 -30.49 -7.02 15.34
CA GLN A 82 -30.71 -6.50 14.00
C GLN A 82 -31.68 -5.30 13.97
N SER A 83 -32.58 -5.16 14.96
CA SER A 83 -33.53 -4.05 15.03
C SER A 83 -32.87 -2.69 15.30
N LEU A 84 -31.63 -2.70 15.81
CA LEU A 84 -30.81 -1.53 16.08
C LEU A 84 -29.79 -1.23 14.97
N THR A 85 -29.86 -1.93 13.83
CA THR A 85 -28.88 -1.85 12.73
C THR A 85 -29.44 -1.11 11.52
N THR A 86 -28.58 -0.39 10.81
CA THR A 86 -28.93 0.25 9.53
C THR A 86 -29.06 -0.80 8.44
N GLN A 87 -30.28 -1.03 7.94
CA GLN A 87 -30.43 -1.73 6.66
C GLN A 87 -29.81 -0.87 5.56
N GLY A 88 -28.94 -1.47 4.74
CA GLY A 88 -28.35 -0.79 3.59
C GLY A 88 -29.31 -0.76 2.41
N ASP A 89 -29.27 0.32 1.63
CA ASP A 89 -30.02 0.42 0.37
C ASP A 89 -29.51 -0.63 -0.63
N THR A 90 -30.41 -1.45 -1.16
CA THR A 90 -30.09 -2.43 -2.21
C THR A 90 -29.97 -1.76 -3.57
N THR A 91 -28.75 -1.74 -4.11
CA THR A 91 -28.47 -1.46 -5.53
C THR A 91 -28.72 -2.70 -6.39
N ASP A 92 -29.26 -2.53 -7.61
CA ASP A 92 -29.44 -3.61 -8.59
C ASP A 92 -28.19 -4.52 -8.72
N PRO A 93 -28.32 -5.85 -8.73
CA PRO A 93 -27.19 -6.74 -8.54
C PRO A 93 -26.15 -6.66 -9.67
N THR A 94 -24.92 -6.33 -9.30
CA THR A 94 -23.89 -5.94 -10.27
C THR A 94 -23.15 -7.16 -10.85
N GLY A 95 -22.69 -7.02 -12.11
CA GLY A 95 -21.92 -8.06 -12.79
C GLY A 95 -20.48 -8.14 -12.29
N ARG A 96 -20.27 -8.89 -11.20
CA ARG A 96 -18.98 -9.12 -10.55
C ARG A 96 -18.25 -10.31 -11.19
N LEU A 97 -16.93 -10.22 -11.37
CA LEU A 97 -16.10 -11.36 -11.79
C LEU A 97 -15.92 -12.30 -10.60
N TYR A 98 -16.02 -13.61 -10.79
CA TYR A 98 -15.85 -14.58 -9.71
C TYR A 98 -14.66 -15.53 -9.96
N PRO A 99 -13.98 -16.01 -8.90
CA PRO A 99 -12.91 -16.98 -9.03
C PRO A 99 -13.51 -18.36 -9.32
N ARG A 100 -12.89 -19.14 -10.22
CA ARG A 100 -13.32 -20.52 -10.47
C ARG A 100 -13.12 -21.43 -9.25
N ARG A 101 -12.15 -21.11 -8.40
CA ARG A 101 -11.83 -21.87 -7.18
C ARG A 101 -11.49 -20.92 -6.02
N ILE A 102 -12.18 -21.09 -4.90
CA ILE A 102 -11.82 -20.51 -3.59
C ILE A 102 -11.18 -21.64 -2.78
N LEU A 103 -9.92 -21.50 -2.38
CA LEU A 103 -9.12 -22.54 -1.74
C LEU A 103 -8.65 -22.11 -0.34
N PRO A 104 -8.62 -23.01 0.66
CA PRO A 104 -7.85 -22.78 1.88
C PRO A 104 -6.37 -22.51 1.57
N TRP A 105 -5.72 -21.64 2.34
CA TRP A 105 -4.32 -21.23 2.14
C TRP A 105 -3.37 -21.89 3.16
N PRO A 106 -2.83 -23.10 2.89
CA PRO A 106 -2.03 -23.85 3.85
C PRO A 106 -0.70 -23.16 4.22
N ASP A 107 -0.10 -22.41 3.28
CA ASP A 107 1.21 -21.79 3.45
C ASP A 107 1.16 -20.44 4.20
N TYR A 108 -0.03 -19.90 4.48
CA TYR A 108 -0.19 -18.58 5.11
C TYR A 108 0.58 -18.44 6.45
N PRO A 109 0.51 -19.40 7.40
CA PRO A 109 1.35 -19.40 8.61
C PRO A 109 2.85 -19.25 8.34
N THR A 110 3.38 -20.03 7.39
CA THR A 110 4.81 -20.04 7.06
C THR A 110 5.25 -18.74 6.38
N ARG A 111 4.38 -18.14 5.56
CA ARG A 111 4.64 -16.82 4.95
C ARG A 111 4.65 -15.69 5.97
N GLN A 112 3.70 -15.68 6.91
CA GLN A 112 3.71 -14.73 8.04
C GLN A 112 4.96 -14.91 8.91
N GLU A 113 5.38 -16.15 9.17
CA GLU A 113 6.61 -16.43 9.91
C GLU A 113 7.89 -15.93 9.20
N ASP A 114 8.00 -16.03 7.87
CA ASP A 114 9.16 -15.51 7.12
C ASP A 114 9.33 -13.99 7.28
N ILE A 115 8.24 -13.23 7.33
CA ILE A 115 8.27 -11.79 7.62
C ILE A 115 8.78 -11.54 9.04
N TRP A 116 8.18 -12.20 10.04
CA TRP A 116 8.59 -12.04 11.44
C TRP A 116 10.03 -12.51 11.70
N LYS A 117 10.53 -13.52 10.98
CA LYS A 117 11.94 -13.94 10.98
C LYS A 117 12.89 -12.86 10.47
N ARG A 118 12.51 -12.13 9.41
CA ARG A 118 13.33 -11.02 8.85
C ARG A 118 13.44 -9.83 9.79
N LEU A 119 12.35 -9.52 10.50
CA LEU A 119 12.28 -8.48 11.54
C LEU A 119 13.11 -8.86 12.77
N SER A 120 12.96 -10.09 13.27
CA SER A 120 13.49 -10.51 14.59
C SER A 120 15.00 -10.79 14.66
N VAL A 121 15.71 -10.52 13.57
CA VAL A 121 17.18 -10.44 13.53
C VAL A 121 17.65 -9.13 14.15
N ASP A 122 16.90 -8.03 14.00
CA ASP A 122 17.32 -6.71 14.50
C ASP A 122 16.79 -6.48 15.91
N GLN A 123 17.72 -6.31 16.84
CA GLN A 123 17.38 -6.00 18.23
C GLN A 123 16.83 -4.59 18.44
N PRO A 124 17.28 -3.51 17.74
CA PRO A 124 16.77 -2.15 17.94
C PRO A 124 15.24 -2.06 17.81
N PHE A 125 14.68 -2.33 16.63
CA PHE A 125 13.23 -2.30 16.35
C PHE A 125 12.36 -3.12 17.34
N CYS A 126 12.90 -4.22 17.88
CA CYS A 126 12.18 -5.06 18.85
C CYS A 126 12.27 -4.57 20.30
N SER A 127 13.26 -3.72 20.63
CA SER A 127 13.66 -3.41 22.02
C SER A 127 13.60 -1.93 22.37
N GLU A 128 13.70 -1.03 21.39
CA GLU A 128 13.70 0.41 21.62
C GLU A 128 12.28 0.94 21.91
N PRO A 129 12.12 1.83 22.90
CA PRO A 129 10.84 2.44 23.23
C PRO A 129 10.54 3.58 22.25
N VAL A 130 10.01 3.23 21.07
CA VAL A 130 9.63 4.19 20.01
C VAL A 130 8.12 4.24 19.76
N PHE A 131 7.36 3.25 20.25
CA PHE A 131 5.93 3.15 19.98
C PHE A 131 5.08 3.98 20.96
N PRO A 132 3.83 4.35 20.60
CA PRO A 132 2.92 5.11 21.47
C PRO A 132 2.83 4.60 22.91
N SER A 133 2.66 5.52 23.86
CA SER A 133 2.62 5.21 25.28
C SER A 133 1.33 4.51 25.70
N ARG A 134 1.35 3.82 26.85
CA ARG A 134 0.16 3.10 27.34
C ARG A 134 -1.03 4.05 27.54
N HIS A 135 -0.79 5.25 28.08
CA HIS A 135 -1.79 6.32 28.22
C HIS A 135 -2.42 6.74 26.88
N GLN A 136 -1.65 6.77 25.77
CA GLN A 136 -2.20 7.07 24.45
C GLN A 136 -3.14 5.97 23.95
N LEU A 137 -2.86 4.70 24.26
CA LEU A 137 -3.73 3.58 23.92
C LEU A 137 -4.96 3.48 24.85
N ASP A 138 -4.83 3.81 26.13
CA ASP A 138 -5.98 3.90 27.05
C ASP A 138 -6.93 5.06 26.65
N TYR A 139 -6.40 6.16 26.10
CA TYR A 139 -7.22 7.18 25.45
C TYR A 139 -7.98 6.63 24.22
N VAL A 140 -7.33 5.85 23.35
CA VAL A 140 -8.02 5.17 22.23
C VAL A 140 -9.10 4.20 22.75
N ALA A 141 -8.84 3.48 23.84
CA ALA A 141 -9.84 2.61 24.47
C ALA A 141 -11.10 3.37 24.89
N SER A 142 -10.95 4.60 25.40
CA SER A 142 -12.07 5.47 25.78
C SER A 142 -12.95 5.95 24.60
N LEU A 143 -12.45 5.82 23.36
CA LEU A 143 -13.17 6.19 22.14
C LEU A 143 -13.90 5.00 21.48
N ILE A 144 -13.68 3.77 21.93
CA ILE A 144 -14.32 2.56 21.39
C ILE A 144 -15.84 2.63 21.63
N ARG A 145 -16.62 2.33 20.58
CA ARG A 145 -18.09 2.32 20.60
C ARG A 145 -18.65 0.98 20.11
N PRO A 146 -19.88 0.61 20.51
CA PRO A 146 -20.55 -0.58 19.98
C PRO A 146 -20.68 -0.56 18.45
N ILE A 147 -20.32 -1.69 17.82
CA ILE A 147 -20.31 -1.88 16.37
C ILE A 147 -21.70 -2.35 15.92
N ALA A 148 -22.48 -1.43 15.37
CA ALA A 148 -23.82 -1.67 14.81
C ALA A 148 -23.89 -1.51 13.27
N SER A 149 -22.79 -1.14 12.60
CA SER A 149 -22.72 -0.97 11.14
C SER A 149 -21.29 -1.08 10.63
N GLU A 150 -21.13 -1.20 9.30
CA GLU A 150 -19.82 -1.32 8.63
C GLU A 150 -19.00 -0.02 8.74
N THR A 151 -19.66 1.14 8.76
CA THR A 151 -19.00 2.42 9.09
C THR A 151 -18.56 2.46 10.56
N GLY A 152 -19.29 1.83 11.48
CA GLY A 152 -18.84 1.66 12.87
C GLY A 152 -17.59 0.76 12.97
N LEU A 153 -17.62 -0.38 12.27
CA LEU A 153 -16.49 -1.31 12.18
C LEU A 153 -15.24 -0.64 11.58
N ARG A 154 -15.38 0.09 10.47
CA ARG A 154 -14.27 0.81 9.83
C ARG A 154 -13.57 1.81 10.75
N HIS A 155 -14.32 2.51 11.62
CA HIS A 155 -13.70 3.39 12.62
C HIS A 155 -12.96 2.61 13.71
N PHE A 156 -13.56 1.52 14.23
CA PHE A 156 -12.91 0.65 15.22
C PHE A 156 -11.61 0.04 14.67
N GLU A 157 -11.64 -0.50 13.46
CA GLU A 157 -10.48 -1.12 12.80
C GLU A 157 -9.40 -0.08 12.50
N ARG A 158 -9.78 1.13 12.06
CA ARG A 158 -8.80 2.20 11.84
C ARG A 158 -8.07 2.57 13.13
N ASP A 159 -8.85 2.79 14.20
CA ASP A 159 -8.33 3.36 15.43
C ASP A 159 -7.60 2.30 16.30
N THR A 160 -7.93 1.01 16.17
CA THR A 160 -7.28 -0.09 16.93
C THR A 160 -6.26 -0.92 16.13
N VAL A 161 -6.39 -1.04 14.80
CA VAL A 161 -5.54 -1.88 13.94
C VAL A 161 -4.75 -1.05 12.92
N GLU A 162 -5.41 -0.31 12.02
CA GLU A 162 -4.74 0.31 10.87
C GLU A 162 -3.71 1.38 11.29
N ASN A 163 -4.07 2.25 12.24
CA ASN A 163 -3.16 3.26 12.79
C ASN A 163 -1.91 2.62 13.42
N ALA A 164 -2.07 1.46 14.09
CA ALA A 164 -0.96 0.73 14.70
C ALA A 164 -0.08 0.04 13.64
N VAL A 165 -0.68 -0.53 12.59
CA VAL A 165 0.02 -1.09 11.43
C VAL A 165 0.80 -0.02 10.68
N GLN A 166 0.22 1.18 10.48
CA GLN A 166 0.93 2.30 9.87
C GLN A 166 2.17 2.68 10.70
N ARG A 167 2.06 2.81 12.03
CA ARG A 167 3.22 3.09 12.90
C ARG A 167 4.30 2.02 12.82
N LEU A 168 3.92 0.74 12.74
CA LEU A 168 4.89 -0.35 12.57
C LEU A 168 5.62 -0.30 11.22
N VAL A 169 4.96 0.16 10.15
CA VAL A 169 5.60 0.37 8.83
C VAL A 169 6.48 1.61 8.83
N ASP A 170 6.04 2.70 9.46
CA ASP A 170 6.81 3.95 9.57
C ASP A 170 8.15 3.70 10.29
N GLU A 171 8.14 3.05 11.46
CA GLU A 171 9.39 2.75 12.17
C GLU A 171 10.27 1.70 11.45
N ALA A 172 9.66 0.74 10.74
CA ALA A 172 10.39 -0.22 9.90
C ALA A 172 10.97 0.42 8.60
N TYR A 173 10.54 1.63 8.25
CA TYR A 173 11.11 2.45 7.17
C TYR A 173 12.17 3.45 7.68
N ASN A 174 12.04 3.90 8.93
CA ASN A 174 13.03 4.73 9.62
C ASN A 174 14.34 3.96 9.86
N ASP A 175 14.27 2.69 10.27
CA ASP A 175 15.43 1.78 10.36
C ASP A 175 15.97 1.45 8.95
N GLU A 176 17.19 1.91 8.64
CA GLU A 176 17.83 1.68 7.35
C GLU A 176 18.11 0.20 7.03
N GLN A 177 18.41 -0.62 8.04
CA GLN A 177 18.69 -2.05 7.85
C GLN A 177 17.41 -2.82 7.53
N LEU A 178 16.31 -2.53 8.25
CA LEU A 178 14.99 -3.08 7.96
C LEU A 178 14.48 -2.59 6.60
N ARG A 179 14.58 -1.29 6.31
CA ARG A 179 14.20 -0.69 5.02
C ARG A 179 14.82 -1.46 3.84
N VAL A 180 16.13 -1.69 3.86
CA VAL A 180 16.85 -2.44 2.81
C VAL A 180 16.47 -3.92 2.80
N ARG A 181 16.37 -4.58 3.96
CA ARG A 181 16.11 -6.03 4.06
C ARG A 181 14.68 -6.43 3.71
N LEU A 182 13.72 -5.60 4.06
CA LEU A 182 12.31 -5.77 3.75
C LEU A 182 11.98 -5.21 2.35
N GLY A 183 12.82 -4.33 1.79
CA GLY A 183 12.57 -3.69 0.50
C GLY A 183 11.53 -2.57 0.57
N ILE A 184 11.34 -1.99 1.76
CA ILE A 184 10.40 -0.87 1.98
C ILE A 184 11.01 0.40 1.38
N GLN A 185 10.17 1.19 0.73
CA GLN A 185 10.54 2.40 0.00
C GLN A 185 9.63 3.58 0.35
N GLY A 186 8.89 3.50 1.46
CA GLY A 186 8.00 4.55 1.95
C GLY A 186 6.99 4.04 2.97
N SER A 187 6.01 4.88 3.29
CA SER A 187 4.97 4.64 4.32
C SER A 187 3.70 4.03 3.70
N VAL A 188 2.75 3.62 4.54
CA VAL A 188 1.39 3.20 4.13
C VAL A 188 0.32 4.07 4.77
N THR A 189 -0.79 4.29 4.07
CA THR A 189 -2.00 4.93 4.63
C THR A 189 -3.24 4.13 4.26
N PHE A 190 -4.27 4.20 5.10
CA PHE A 190 -5.53 3.50 4.88
C PHE A 190 -6.62 4.50 4.48
N GLU A 191 -7.20 4.33 3.29
CA GLU A 191 -8.05 5.32 2.62
C GLU A 191 -9.25 4.65 1.94
N SER A 192 -10.47 5.16 2.16
CA SER A 192 -11.70 4.60 1.56
C SER A 192 -11.86 4.86 0.05
N HIS A 193 -10.93 5.58 -0.56
CA HIS A 193 -10.90 5.84 -2.00
C HIS A 193 -9.45 5.74 -2.49
N THR A 194 -9.23 5.16 -3.67
CA THR A 194 -7.97 5.36 -4.37
C THR A 194 -7.89 6.81 -4.86
N ASN A 195 -7.20 7.68 -4.11
CA ASN A 195 -7.00 9.11 -4.41
C ASN A 195 -6.06 9.35 -5.63
N LEU A 196 -6.34 8.64 -6.73
CA LEU A 196 -5.51 8.47 -7.92
C LEU A 196 -6.17 9.04 -9.19
N GLY A 197 -7.15 9.94 -9.04
CA GLY A 197 -7.67 10.80 -10.11
C GLY A 197 -9.14 10.64 -10.50
N ASP A 198 -9.98 10.02 -9.67
CA ASP A 198 -11.39 9.74 -10.00
C ASP A 198 -12.38 10.84 -9.56
N SER A 199 -11.89 12.02 -9.15
CA SER A 199 -12.67 13.14 -8.58
C SER A 199 -13.57 13.91 -9.56
N VAL A 200 -13.65 13.51 -10.83
CA VAL A 200 -14.42 14.20 -11.87
C VAL A 200 -15.68 13.45 -12.32
N ASP A 201 -15.66 12.11 -12.36
CA ASP A 201 -16.83 11.33 -12.81
C ASP A 201 -17.99 11.42 -11.79
N ALA A 202 -17.69 11.51 -10.48
CA ALA A 202 -18.69 11.69 -9.42
C ALA A 202 -19.36 13.09 -9.39
N VAL A 203 -18.64 14.13 -9.85
CA VAL A 203 -19.16 15.51 -9.89
C VAL A 203 -20.08 15.71 -11.09
N SER A 204 -19.87 14.99 -12.20
CA SER A 204 -20.72 15.12 -13.37
C SER A 204 -22.14 14.57 -13.16
N GLU A 205 -22.31 13.50 -12.38
CA GLU A 205 -23.66 12.93 -12.10
C GLU A 205 -24.45 13.76 -11.07
N SER A 206 -23.78 14.50 -10.19
CA SER A 206 -24.43 15.28 -9.13
C SER A 206 -24.94 16.65 -9.58
N VAL A 207 -24.40 17.20 -10.69
CA VAL A 207 -24.90 18.46 -11.28
C VAL A 207 -26.18 18.25 -12.10
N GLU A 208 -26.35 17.10 -12.77
CA GLU A 208 -27.57 16.79 -13.55
C GLU A 208 -28.82 16.57 -12.67
N GLN A 209 -28.67 16.46 -11.35
CA GLN A 209 -29.79 16.27 -10.41
C GLN A 209 -30.32 17.56 -9.76
N MET A 210 -29.73 18.73 -10.04
CA MET A 210 -30.08 20.00 -9.37
C MET A 210 -30.79 21.05 -10.25
N THR A 211 -31.12 20.74 -11.51
CA THR A 211 -31.96 21.63 -12.34
C THR A 211 -33.44 21.50 -11.98
N VAL A 212 -33.89 22.25 -10.97
CA VAL A 212 -35.32 22.43 -10.67
C VAL A 212 -36.00 23.12 -11.85
N ALA A 213 -36.97 22.45 -12.47
CA ALA A 213 -37.74 22.98 -13.58
C ALA A 213 -39.00 23.72 -13.07
N GLU A 214 -39.13 25.01 -13.41
CA GLU A 214 -40.39 25.73 -13.23
C GLU A 214 -41.37 25.43 -14.37
N ASN A 215 -42.66 25.30 -14.04
CA ASN A 215 -43.69 24.82 -14.97
C ASN A 215 -44.27 25.93 -15.85
N VAL A 216 -44.09 25.82 -17.17
CA VAL A 216 -45.07 26.30 -18.17
C VAL A 216 -45.17 25.25 -19.29
N GLY A 217 -46.36 24.71 -19.54
CA GLY A 217 -46.57 23.67 -20.55
C GLY A 217 -47.16 24.18 -21.87
N THR A 218 -46.87 23.48 -22.97
CA THR A 218 -47.71 23.40 -24.17
C THR A 218 -47.27 22.21 -25.03
N ASP A 219 -48.21 21.47 -25.62
CA ASP A 219 -47.92 20.29 -26.44
C ASP A 219 -47.35 20.65 -27.82
N ALA A 220 -46.23 20.02 -28.20
CA ALA A 220 -45.74 19.99 -29.58
C ALA A 220 -44.87 18.74 -29.87
N THR A 221 -45.40 17.83 -30.69
CA THR A 221 -44.79 16.54 -31.07
C THR A 221 -43.39 16.66 -31.67
N THR A 222 -42.41 15.93 -31.12
CA THR A 222 -41.10 15.67 -31.74
C THR A 222 -40.64 14.21 -31.55
N PRO A 223 -39.71 13.67 -32.37
CA PRO A 223 -39.58 12.23 -32.57
C PRO A 223 -38.80 11.48 -31.48
N ALA A 224 -39.15 10.22 -31.26
CA ALA A 224 -38.44 9.33 -30.32
C ALA A 224 -36.96 9.15 -30.70
N PRO A 225 -36.01 9.33 -29.76
CA PRO A 225 -34.60 9.14 -30.02
C PRO A 225 -34.29 7.66 -30.31
N ARG A 226 -33.61 7.40 -31.44
CA ARG A 226 -33.21 6.04 -31.83
C ARG A 226 -32.33 5.43 -30.74
N ARG A 227 -32.81 4.35 -30.10
CA ARG A 227 -32.01 3.53 -29.17
C ARG A 227 -30.77 3.00 -29.90
N SER A 228 -29.62 3.64 -29.66
CA SER A 228 -28.31 3.05 -29.97
C SER A 228 -28.21 1.73 -29.22
N ARG A 229 -27.91 0.63 -29.93
CA ARG A 229 -27.64 -0.67 -29.33
C ARG A 229 -26.30 -0.59 -28.59
N ARG A 230 -26.34 -0.17 -27.33
CA ARG A 230 -25.24 -0.38 -26.38
C ARG A 230 -24.89 -1.89 -26.40
N LYS A 231 -23.63 -2.23 -26.70
CA LYS A 231 -23.07 -3.50 -26.19
C LYS A 231 -23.18 -3.46 -24.67
N ALA A 232 -23.33 -4.62 -24.02
CA ALA A 232 -23.41 -4.70 -22.58
C ALA A 232 -22.10 -4.19 -21.94
N GLY A 233 -22.11 -2.95 -21.45
CA GLY A 233 -21.07 -2.45 -20.57
C GLY A 233 -21.19 -3.12 -19.21
N ARG A 234 -20.06 -3.49 -18.61
CA ARG A 234 -20.01 -3.95 -17.21
C ARG A 234 -20.71 -2.90 -16.33
N GLY A 235 -21.61 -3.36 -15.44
CA GLY A 235 -22.38 -2.46 -14.57
C GLY A 235 -21.49 -1.64 -13.64
N LYS A 236 -22.06 -0.60 -12.99
CA LYS A 236 -21.32 0.19 -11.98
C LYS A 236 -20.84 -0.75 -10.88
N ARG A 237 -19.53 -1.02 -10.82
CA ARG A 237 -18.91 -1.80 -9.76
C ARG A 237 -18.77 -0.90 -8.53
N GLY A 238 -19.35 -1.30 -7.41
CA GLY A 238 -19.12 -0.61 -6.14
C GLY A 238 -17.64 -0.66 -5.74
N PRO A 239 -17.09 0.39 -5.10
CA PRO A 239 -15.77 0.30 -4.48
C PRO A 239 -15.82 -0.68 -3.30
N ALA A 240 -14.68 -1.34 -3.01
CA ALA A 240 -14.49 -1.94 -1.68
C ALA A 240 -14.28 -0.83 -0.63
N ASP A 241 -14.51 -1.14 0.64
CA ASP A 241 -14.62 -0.12 1.70
C ASP A 241 -13.33 0.67 1.99
N GLN A 242 -12.16 0.03 1.85
CA GLN A 242 -10.88 0.64 2.22
C GLN A 242 -9.67 0.04 1.47
N PHE A 243 -8.63 0.87 1.28
CA PHE A 243 -7.38 0.50 0.61
C PHE A 243 -6.17 0.84 1.46
N CYS A 244 -5.20 -0.07 1.52
CA CYS A 244 -3.85 0.26 1.97
C CYS A 244 -3.07 0.85 0.78
N ILE A 245 -2.84 2.15 0.80
CA ILE A 245 -2.07 2.90 -0.19
C ILE A 245 -0.61 2.97 0.25
N TYR A 246 0.28 2.38 -0.53
CA TYR A 246 1.73 2.48 -0.36
C TYR A 246 2.22 3.80 -0.96
N ARG A 247 2.75 4.68 -0.12
CA ARG A 247 3.26 6.01 -0.49
C ARG A 247 4.79 5.95 -0.56
N ARG A 248 5.32 5.69 -1.76
CA ARG A 248 6.77 5.54 -1.99
C ARG A 248 7.48 6.90 -2.01
N SER A 249 8.76 6.91 -1.62
CA SER A 249 9.62 8.09 -1.51
C SER A 249 9.91 8.81 -2.83
N ASP A 250 9.59 8.17 -3.98
CA ASP A 250 9.58 8.80 -5.30
C ASP A 250 8.23 9.48 -5.64
N GLY A 251 7.41 9.75 -4.62
CA GLY A 251 6.10 10.43 -4.74
C GLY A 251 4.98 9.57 -5.31
N ARG A 252 5.21 8.26 -5.54
CA ARG A 252 4.23 7.37 -6.14
C ARG A 252 3.34 6.70 -5.10
N ASN A 253 2.03 6.84 -5.28
CA ASN A 253 1.02 6.13 -4.52
C ASN A 253 0.57 4.87 -5.28
N VAL A 254 0.63 3.70 -4.64
CA VAL A 254 0.28 2.39 -5.22
C VAL A 254 -0.70 1.68 -4.28
N PRO A 255 -1.87 1.20 -4.75
CA PRO A 255 -2.74 0.40 -3.90
C PRO A 255 -2.11 -0.98 -3.68
N ALA A 256 -1.74 -1.29 -2.44
CA ALA A 256 -1.11 -2.56 -2.07
C ALA A 256 -2.11 -3.60 -1.57
N LEU A 257 -3.22 -3.14 -0.96
CA LEU A 257 -4.22 -3.99 -0.32
C LEU A 257 -5.63 -3.46 -0.54
N ALA A 258 -6.59 -4.36 -0.74
CA ALA A 258 -8.02 -4.05 -0.68
C ALA A 258 -8.66 -4.69 0.56
N ILE A 259 -9.56 -3.96 1.21
CA ILE A 259 -10.21 -4.36 2.46
C ILE A 259 -11.73 -4.22 2.29
N GLU A 260 -12.45 -5.25 2.70
CA GLU A 260 -13.92 -5.28 2.76
C GLU A 260 -14.35 -5.43 4.22
N TYR A 261 -15.24 -4.56 4.69
CA TYR A 261 -15.77 -4.57 6.04
C TYR A 261 -17.22 -5.07 6.02
N LYS A 262 -17.51 -6.20 6.66
CA LYS A 262 -18.89 -6.68 6.85
C LYS A 262 -19.22 -6.74 8.34
N ALA A 263 -20.34 -6.12 8.73
CA ALA A 263 -20.70 -6.03 10.14
C ALA A 263 -20.92 -7.44 10.74
N PRO A 264 -20.46 -7.70 11.99
CA PRO A 264 -20.47 -9.06 12.56
C PRO A 264 -21.86 -9.71 12.72
N HIS A 265 -22.96 -8.96 12.68
CA HIS A 265 -24.33 -9.52 12.60
C HIS A 265 -24.75 -9.91 11.17
N LYS A 266 -24.18 -9.27 10.14
CA LYS A 266 -24.36 -9.65 8.73
C LYS A 266 -23.57 -10.90 8.39
N LEU A 267 -22.33 -10.99 8.87
CA LEU A 267 -21.43 -12.13 8.63
C LEU A 267 -20.77 -12.56 9.93
N THR A 268 -21.26 -13.64 10.54
CA THR A 268 -20.74 -14.14 11.82
C THR A 268 -19.47 -14.98 11.63
N ARG A 269 -18.62 -15.05 12.66
CA ARG A 269 -17.45 -15.94 12.71
C ARG A 269 -17.79 -17.39 12.34
N ASP A 270 -18.89 -17.91 12.87
CA ASP A 270 -19.23 -19.32 12.72
C ASP A 270 -19.73 -19.64 11.28
N GLU A 271 -20.35 -18.67 10.59
CA GLU A 271 -20.64 -18.74 9.15
C GLU A 271 -19.34 -18.71 8.31
N VAL A 272 -18.40 -17.81 8.64
CA VAL A 272 -17.09 -17.73 7.95
C VAL A 272 -16.31 -19.05 8.07
N VAL A 273 -16.25 -19.62 9.27
CA VAL A 273 -15.52 -20.85 9.58
C VAL A 273 -16.20 -22.09 8.99
N SER A 274 -17.53 -22.11 8.88
CA SER A 274 -18.25 -23.19 8.20
C SER A 274 -18.12 -23.12 6.68
N GLY A 275 -18.24 -21.92 6.10
CA GLY A 275 -18.18 -21.70 4.65
C GLY A 275 -16.80 -22.01 4.06
N LEU A 276 -15.74 -21.42 4.62
CA LEU A 276 -14.37 -21.49 4.08
C LEU A 276 -13.54 -22.71 4.58
N ARG A 277 -14.22 -23.74 5.09
CA ARG A 277 -13.58 -24.96 5.62
C ARG A 277 -12.96 -25.84 4.53
N GLU A 278 -13.48 -25.78 3.31
CA GLU A 278 -13.12 -26.63 2.17
C GLU A 278 -13.00 -25.80 0.89
N GLU A 279 -12.59 -26.42 -0.23
CA GLU A 279 -12.65 -25.78 -1.55
C GLU A 279 -14.11 -25.48 -1.94
N ILE A 280 -14.36 -24.24 -2.38
CA ILE A 280 -15.61 -23.84 -3.05
C ILE A 280 -15.31 -23.59 -4.53
N GLN A 281 -16.07 -24.22 -5.42
CA GLN A 281 -16.10 -23.91 -6.84
C GLN A 281 -17.44 -23.20 -7.14
N PRO A 282 -17.50 -21.85 -7.21
CA PRO A 282 -18.77 -21.13 -7.16
C PRO A 282 -19.80 -21.59 -8.19
N GLU A 283 -19.40 -21.82 -9.45
CA GLU A 283 -20.27 -22.34 -10.52
C GLU A 283 -20.94 -23.69 -10.18
N ARG A 284 -20.19 -24.57 -9.51
CA ARG A 284 -20.61 -25.94 -9.15
C ARG A 284 -21.39 -25.98 -7.84
N ASP A 285 -20.97 -25.17 -6.86
CA ASP A 285 -21.37 -25.33 -5.46
C ASP A 285 -22.35 -24.26 -4.96
N VAL A 286 -22.47 -23.12 -5.65
CA VAL A 286 -23.18 -21.93 -5.12
C VAL A 286 -24.08 -21.26 -6.16
N ILE A 287 -23.57 -21.00 -7.36
CA ILE A 287 -24.25 -20.21 -8.40
C ILE A 287 -25.41 -21.02 -8.98
N ASN A 288 -26.61 -20.44 -8.86
CA ASN A 288 -27.88 -21.05 -9.27
C ASN A 288 -28.07 -22.47 -8.70
N LYS A 289 -27.73 -22.66 -7.41
CA LYS A 289 -27.94 -23.91 -6.67
C LYS A 289 -28.94 -23.70 -5.55
N ASP A 290 -29.94 -24.58 -5.48
CA ASP A 290 -30.81 -24.70 -4.32
C ASP A 290 -30.18 -25.66 -3.31
N GLY A 291 -29.79 -25.13 -2.15
CA GLY A 291 -29.30 -25.90 -1.02
C GLY A 291 -29.92 -25.40 0.28
N LYS A 292 -29.93 -26.25 1.31
CA LYS A 292 -30.55 -25.97 2.60
C LYS A 292 -29.60 -26.28 3.75
N GLY A 293 -29.76 -25.53 4.84
CA GLY A 293 -29.04 -25.69 6.08
C GLY A 293 -27.76 -24.85 6.18
N PHE A 294 -27.31 -24.68 7.42
CA PHE A 294 -26.25 -23.73 7.81
C PHE A 294 -24.97 -23.83 6.97
N ALA A 295 -24.51 -25.04 6.64
CA ALA A 295 -23.29 -25.23 5.85
C ALA A 295 -23.42 -24.69 4.40
N PHE A 296 -24.58 -24.85 3.77
CA PHE A 296 -24.82 -24.30 2.42
C PHE A 296 -24.99 -22.77 2.47
N ALA A 297 -25.81 -22.28 3.40
CA ALA A 297 -25.98 -20.85 3.65
C ALA A 297 -24.63 -20.14 3.90
N SER A 298 -23.79 -20.74 4.75
CA SER A 298 -22.43 -20.27 5.05
C SER A 298 -21.55 -20.24 3.80
N ARG A 299 -21.51 -21.34 3.01
CA ARG A 299 -20.77 -21.36 1.73
C ARG A 299 -21.26 -20.28 0.78
N ARG A 300 -22.57 -20.09 0.62
CA ARG A 300 -23.17 -19.05 -0.24
C ARG A 300 -22.78 -17.64 0.20
N LEU A 301 -22.85 -17.32 1.50
CA LEU A 301 -22.43 -16.03 2.06
C LEU A 301 -20.93 -15.77 1.90
N THR A 302 -20.10 -16.76 2.25
CA THR A 302 -18.63 -16.62 2.13
C THR A 302 -18.18 -16.49 0.68
N ALA A 303 -18.80 -17.23 -0.25
CA ALA A 303 -18.50 -17.10 -1.67
C ALA A 303 -18.94 -15.75 -2.23
N ALA A 304 -20.06 -15.18 -1.76
CA ALA A 304 -20.51 -13.84 -2.17
C ALA A 304 -19.53 -12.74 -1.71
N VAL A 305 -19.15 -12.69 -0.43
CA VAL A 305 -18.21 -11.66 0.07
C VAL A 305 -16.79 -11.82 -0.51
N VAL A 306 -16.31 -13.07 -0.69
CA VAL A 306 -15.04 -13.33 -1.37
C VAL A 306 -15.10 -12.91 -2.83
N THR A 307 -16.21 -13.16 -3.55
CA THR A 307 -16.42 -12.70 -4.94
C THR A 307 -16.46 -11.17 -5.02
N GLN A 308 -17.10 -10.51 -4.06
CA GLN A 308 -17.17 -9.06 -3.96
C GLN A 308 -15.78 -8.42 -3.86
N LEU A 309 -14.96 -8.86 -2.92
CA LEU A 309 -13.59 -8.36 -2.75
C LEU A 309 -12.68 -8.80 -3.93
N PHE A 310 -12.79 -10.05 -4.40
CA PHE A 310 -12.04 -10.57 -5.54
C PHE A 310 -12.29 -9.77 -6.83
N SER A 311 -13.56 -9.46 -7.15
CA SER A 311 -13.89 -8.70 -8.35
C SER A 311 -13.30 -7.28 -8.33
N TYR A 312 -13.13 -6.69 -7.14
CA TYR A 312 -12.46 -5.40 -6.98
C TYR A 312 -10.93 -5.56 -7.12
N MET A 313 -10.34 -6.57 -6.46
CA MET A 313 -8.91 -6.88 -6.52
C MET A 313 -8.44 -7.11 -7.97
N VAL A 314 -9.20 -7.85 -8.76
CA VAL A 314 -8.95 -8.07 -10.19
C VAL A 314 -9.01 -6.78 -11.01
N ASP A 315 -10.00 -5.92 -10.74
CA ASP A 315 -10.20 -4.64 -11.44
C ASP A 315 -9.01 -3.70 -11.23
N LYS A 316 -8.57 -3.54 -9.98
CA LYS A 316 -7.43 -2.68 -9.63
C LYS A 316 -6.05 -3.29 -9.91
N GLY A 317 -5.94 -4.62 -10.05
CA GLY A 317 -4.66 -5.32 -10.18
C GLY A 317 -3.95 -5.51 -8.85
N ILE A 318 -4.71 -5.81 -7.80
CA ILE A 318 -4.23 -6.04 -6.43
C ILE A 318 -4.24 -7.54 -6.15
N GLN A 319 -3.12 -8.11 -5.69
CA GLN A 319 -3.02 -9.55 -5.41
C GLN A 319 -3.38 -9.94 -3.96
N TYR A 320 -3.42 -8.99 -3.02
CA TYR A 320 -3.66 -9.26 -1.60
C TYR A 320 -4.83 -8.41 -1.06
N GLY A 321 -5.65 -9.01 -0.19
CA GLY A 321 -6.75 -8.32 0.46
C GLY A 321 -7.23 -9.04 1.71
N TYR A 322 -8.15 -8.44 2.48
CA TYR A 322 -8.86 -9.19 3.51
C TYR A 322 -10.30 -8.72 3.72
N VAL A 323 -11.16 -9.65 4.13
CA VAL A 323 -12.47 -9.34 4.70
C VAL A 323 -12.31 -9.28 6.22
N CYS A 324 -12.86 -8.25 6.87
CA CYS A 324 -12.86 -8.13 8.33
C CYS A 324 -14.29 -7.98 8.88
N THR A 325 -14.55 -8.63 10.01
CA THR A 325 -15.78 -8.52 10.81
C THR A 325 -15.53 -8.00 12.23
N GLY A 326 -14.31 -7.51 12.51
CA GLY A 326 -13.81 -7.06 13.81
C GLY A 326 -13.34 -8.22 14.71
N GLU A 327 -14.12 -9.30 14.78
CA GLU A 327 -13.69 -10.53 15.46
C GLU A 327 -12.89 -11.48 14.55
N THR A 328 -13.22 -11.50 13.25
CA THR A 328 -12.68 -12.48 12.29
C THR A 328 -12.05 -11.79 11.09
N PHE A 329 -10.89 -12.28 10.67
CA PHE A 329 -10.15 -11.85 9.49
C PHE A 329 -10.08 -12.98 8.47
N VAL A 330 -10.42 -12.69 7.21
CA VAL A 330 -10.27 -13.62 6.08
C VAL A 330 -9.24 -13.02 5.13
N PHE A 331 -8.01 -13.53 5.16
CA PHE A 331 -6.91 -13.06 4.31
C PHE A 331 -6.97 -13.71 2.92
N LEU A 332 -7.08 -12.90 1.86
CA LEU A 332 -7.20 -13.30 0.46
C LEU A 332 -5.87 -13.07 -0.29
N HIS A 333 -5.47 -14.03 -1.13
CA HIS A 333 -4.36 -13.90 -2.07
C HIS A 333 -4.69 -14.50 -3.43
N ILE A 334 -4.55 -13.70 -4.50
CA ILE A 334 -4.71 -14.12 -5.89
C ILE A 334 -3.30 -14.35 -6.49
N PRO A 335 -2.94 -15.58 -6.88
CA PRO A 335 -1.63 -15.93 -7.42
C PRO A 335 -1.50 -15.49 -8.89
N ASP A 336 -0.45 -15.98 -9.57
CA ASP A 336 -0.26 -15.75 -11.02
C ASP A 336 -1.41 -16.30 -11.90
N ASP A 337 -2.19 -17.26 -11.39
CA ASP A 337 -3.47 -17.67 -11.98
C ASP A 337 -4.62 -16.90 -11.32
N PRO A 338 -5.24 -15.91 -12.02
CA PRO A 338 -6.34 -15.15 -11.47
C PRO A 338 -7.62 -15.96 -11.29
N SER A 339 -7.73 -17.18 -11.84
CA SER A 339 -8.92 -18.01 -11.68
C SER A 339 -9.05 -18.65 -10.29
N VAL A 340 -8.03 -18.51 -9.44
CA VAL A 340 -7.96 -19.07 -8.08
C VAL A 340 -7.80 -17.94 -7.07
N VAL A 341 -8.47 -18.05 -5.92
CA VAL A 341 -8.16 -17.22 -4.74
C VAL A 341 -7.88 -18.13 -3.53
N TYR A 342 -6.81 -17.82 -2.82
CA TYR A 342 -6.44 -18.48 -1.57
C TYR A 342 -6.98 -17.68 -0.37
N CYS A 343 -7.64 -18.35 0.57
CA CYS A 343 -8.24 -17.77 1.76
C CYS A 343 -7.66 -18.39 3.05
N SER A 344 -7.33 -17.56 4.04
CA SER A 344 -6.97 -18.00 5.40
C SER A 344 -7.86 -17.32 6.43
N VAL A 345 -8.48 -18.08 7.34
CA VAL A 345 -9.38 -17.57 8.38
C VAL A 345 -8.67 -17.53 9.73
N CYS A 346 -8.58 -16.33 10.31
CA CYS A 346 -7.95 -16.07 11.60
C CYS A 346 -8.91 -15.34 12.53
N VAL A 347 -8.83 -15.64 13.83
CA VAL A 347 -9.64 -15.03 14.89
C VAL A 347 -8.67 -14.61 15.99
N PRO A 348 -8.04 -13.42 15.90
CA PRO A 348 -6.90 -13.03 16.75
C PRO A 348 -7.13 -13.20 18.26
N ASN A 349 -8.35 -12.93 18.72
CA ASN A 349 -8.74 -13.06 20.13
C ASN A 349 -8.80 -14.52 20.65
N LEU A 350 -8.86 -15.51 19.75
CA LEU A 350 -8.72 -16.94 20.06
C LEU A 350 -7.33 -17.48 19.66
N ASP A 351 -6.80 -17.04 18.51
CA ASP A 351 -5.49 -17.46 18.00
C ASP A 351 -4.33 -17.11 18.93
N VAL A 352 -4.42 -15.98 19.64
CA VAL A 352 -3.50 -15.63 20.73
C VAL A 352 -3.71 -16.57 21.91
N ALA A 353 -4.96 -16.83 22.31
CA ALA A 353 -5.33 -17.48 23.57
C ALA A 353 -4.89 -18.96 23.69
N GLU A 354 -4.66 -19.66 22.57
CA GLU A 354 -4.22 -21.08 22.55
C GLU A 354 -2.69 -21.30 22.45
N ASP A 355 -1.83 -20.26 22.39
CA ASP A 355 -0.37 -20.40 22.19
C ASP A 355 0.47 -19.84 23.38
N ASP A 356 0.77 -20.66 24.38
CA ASP A 356 1.08 -20.21 25.75
C ASP A 356 2.35 -19.37 25.99
N GLU A 357 3.46 -19.57 25.27
CA GLU A 357 4.72 -18.84 25.59
C GLU A 357 5.06 -17.67 24.65
N ASN A 358 4.47 -17.60 23.45
CA ASN A 358 5.13 -16.95 22.31
C ASN A 358 4.16 -16.31 21.28
N ARG A 359 3.02 -15.82 21.78
CA ARG A 359 1.76 -15.53 21.05
C ARG A 359 1.66 -14.24 20.19
N LEU A 360 2.49 -13.21 20.42
CA LEU A 360 2.18 -11.85 19.93
C LEU A 360 2.11 -11.65 18.41
N HIS A 361 2.78 -12.50 17.63
CA HIS A 361 2.74 -12.50 16.16
C HIS A 361 1.34 -12.84 15.58
N ARG A 362 0.41 -13.30 16.42
CA ARG A 362 -0.98 -13.65 16.06
C ARG A 362 -2.02 -12.56 16.40
N THR A 363 -1.63 -11.47 17.05
CA THR A 363 -2.53 -10.33 17.32
C THR A 363 -2.99 -9.70 16.01
N ALA A 364 -4.16 -9.02 15.99
CA ALA A 364 -4.73 -8.44 14.76
C ALA A 364 -3.73 -7.51 14.05
N VAL A 365 -3.14 -6.58 14.81
CA VAL A 365 -2.05 -5.69 14.36
C VAL A 365 -0.87 -6.48 13.79
N ALA A 366 -0.40 -7.52 14.47
CA ALA A 366 0.76 -8.29 14.01
C ALA A 366 0.50 -9.11 12.72
N GLN A 367 -0.71 -9.67 12.58
CA GLN A 367 -1.10 -10.38 11.36
C GLN A 367 -1.25 -9.42 10.17
N VAL A 368 -1.96 -8.29 10.36
CA VAL A 368 -2.16 -7.29 9.29
C VAL A 368 -0.85 -6.60 8.92
N PHE A 369 0.03 -6.26 9.88
CA PHE A 369 1.36 -5.70 9.60
C PHE A 369 2.20 -6.63 8.74
N ALA A 370 2.35 -7.90 9.13
CA ALA A 370 3.13 -8.85 8.36
C ALA A 370 2.47 -9.20 7.00
N PHE A 371 1.15 -9.10 6.90
CA PHE A 371 0.42 -9.26 5.63
C PHE A 371 0.63 -8.08 4.68
N VAL A 372 0.57 -6.84 5.18
CA VAL A 372 0.94 -5.62 4.43
C VAL A 372 2.38 -5.75 3.93
N LEU A 373 3.34 -6.18 4.76
CA LEU A 373 4.72 -6.42 4.33
C LEU A 373 4.87 -7.52 3.25
N GLN A 374 3.95 -8.48 3.13
CA GLN A 374 3.93 -9.42 1.98
C GLN A 374 3.43 -8.73 0.70
N ALA A 375 2.38 -7.90 0.82
CA ALA A 375 1.82 -7.14 -0.29
C ALA A 375 2.84 -6.12 -0.85
N LEU A 376 3.46 -5.30 0.03
CA LEU A 376 4.48 -4.30 -0.35
C LEU A 376 5.71 -4.90 -1.07
N ARG A 377 6.01 -6.17 -0.80
CA ARG A 377 7.15 -6.91 -1.37
C ARG A 377 6.82 -7.67 -2.65
N SER A 378 5.55 -7.75 -3.03
CA SER A 378 5.11 -8.44 -4.23
C SER A 378 5.12 -7.47 -5.42
N PRO A 379 5.60 -7.89 -6.61
CA PRO A 379 5.49 -7.06 -7.80
C PRO A 379 4.01 -6.91 -8.21
N PRO A 380 3.62 -5.82 -8.89
CA PRO A 380 2.28 -5.73 -9.47
C PRO A 380 2.07 -6.82 -10.53
N PRO A 381 0.83 -7.32 -10.72
CA PRO A 381 0.56 -8.39 -11.66
C PRO A 381 0.90 -7.98 -13.10
N PRO A 382 1.46 -8.90 -13.92
CA PRO A 382 1.79 -8.63 -15.31
C PRO A 382 0.52 -8.50 -16.16
N GLN A 383 0.60 -7.86 -17.33
CA GLN A 383 -0.57 -7.67 -18.19
C GLN A 383 -1.23 -9.00 -18.62
N ALA A 384 -0.45 -10.07 -18.77
CA ALA A 384 -0.94 -11.42 -19.03
C ALA A 384 -1.82 -12.01 -17.91
N TRP A 385 -1.74 -11.46 -16.68
CA TRP A 385 -2.65 -11.80 -15.58
C TRP A 385 -4.03 -11.18 -15.82
N HIS A 386 -4.08 -9.89 -16.22
CA HIS A 386 -5.33 -9.24 -16.61
C HIS A 386 -5.96 -9.90 -17.85
N ASP A 387 -5.16 -10.30 -18.85
CA ASP A 387 -5.65 -11.07 -20.01
C ASP A 387 -6.35 -12.38 -19.62
N ARG A 388 -5.84 -13.08 -18.59
CA ARG A 388 -6.48 -14.28 -18.04
C ARG A 388 -7.72 -13.94 -17.21
N ALA A 389 -7.69 -12.84 -16.45
CA ALA A 389 -8.77 -12.43 -15.57
C ALA A 389 -10.01 -11.90 -16.33
N ASP A 390 -9.82 -11.25 -17.49
CA ASP A 390 -10.91 -10.84 -18.37
C ASP A 390 -11.61 -12.03 -19.07
N GLY A 391 -10.97 -13.21 -19.07
CA GLY A 391 -11.56 -14.50 -19.47
C GLY A 391 -12.29 -15.25 -18.35
N LEU A 392 -12.55 -14.59 -17.21
CA LEU A 392 -13.39 -15.13 -16.13
C LEU A 392 -14.85 -14.77 -16.30
N ASP A 393 -15.69 -15.65 -15.80
CA ASP A 393 -17.14 -15.59 -15.87
C ASP A 393 -17.72 -14.58 -14.85
N ILE A 394 -18.96 -14.15 -15.09
CA ILE A 394 -19.62 -13.10 -14.31
C ILE A 394 -20.76 -13.70 -13.47
N TRP A 395 -20.79 -13.37 -12.18
CA TRP A 395 -21.89 -13.66 -11.28
C TRP A 395 -22.59 -12.33 -10.95
N ALA A 396 -23.89 -12.25 -11.24
CA ALA A 396 -24.73 -11.17 -10.73
C ALA A 396 -25.01 -11.47 -9.24
N VAL A 397 -24.32 -10.78 -8.34
CA VAL A 397 -24.39 -11.03 -6.91
C VAL A 397 -24.09 -9.76 -6.11
N GLU A 398 -24.93 -9.50 -5.12
CA GLU A 398 -24.64 -8.56 -4.04
C GLU A 398 -24.76 -9.33 -2.72
N PHE A 399 -23.87 -9.04 -1.78
CA PHE A 399 -23.83 -9.76 -0.51
C PHE A 399 -25.13 -9.55 0.29
N GLU A 400 -25.68 -8.35 0.24
CA GLU A 400 -26.94 -7.94 0.87
C GLU A 400 -28.17 -8.70 0.33
N ASP A 401 -28.20 -9.03 -0.97
CA ASP A 401 -29.28 -9.85 -1.55
C ASP A 401 -29.15 -11.32 -1.13
N VAL A 402 -27.94 -11.87 -1.18
CA VAL A 402 -27.65 -13.22 -0.68
C VAL A 402 -28.00 -13.37 0.81
N LEU A 403 -27.78 -12.33 1.60
CA LEU A 403 -28.14 -12.27 3.02
C LEU A 403 -29.65 -12.24 3.25
N ARG A 404 -30.41 -11.61 2.34
CA ARG A 404 -31.89 -11.51 2.37
C ARG A 404 -32.57 -12.82 1.96
N ASP A 405 -31.99 -13.55 1.00
CA ASP A 405 -32.49 -14.84 0.51
C ASP A 405 -32.43 -15.97 1.54
N ILE A 406 -31.50 -15.91 2.49
CA ILE A 406 -31.21 -17.00 3.42
C ILE A 406 -32.12 -16.89 4.66
N PRO A 407 -32.98 -17.90 4.95
CA PRO A 407 -33.87 -17.84 6.11
C PRO A 407 -33.11 -17.75 7.44
N GLU A 408 -33.58 -16.89 8.35
CA GLU A 408 -33.03 -16.77 9.71
C GLU A 408 -32.98 -18.12 10.45
N THR A 409 -33.93 -19.02 10.19
CA THR A 409 -33.98 -20.36 10.77
C THR A 409 -32.80 -21.24 10.35
N GLU A 410 -32.27 -21.05 9.15
CA GLU A 410 -31.06 -21.75 8.69
C GLU A 410 -29.78 -21.09 9.22
N ARG A 411 -29.77 -19.75 9.37
CA ARG A 411 -28.65 -19.01 10.02
C ARG A 411 -28.53 -19.29 11.52
N LYS A 412 -29.65 -19.55 12.20
CA LYS A 412 -29.73 -19.82 13.66
C LYS A 412 -29.65 -21.32 14.01
N ALA A 413 -29.39 -22.20 13.04
CA ALA A 413 -29.34 -23.64 13.25
C ALA A 413 -28.16 -24.09 14.15
N PRO A 414 -28.22 -25.30 14.76
CA PRO A 414 -27.17 -25.80 15.64
C PRO A 414 -25.79 -25.91 14.96
N ARG A 415 -24.74 -25.52 15.69
CA ARG A 415 -23.37 -25.37 15.17
C ARG A 415 -22.62 -26.70 15.13
N GLU A 416 -22.26 -27.17 13.94
CA GLU A 416 -21.60 -28.48 13.76
C GLU A 416 -20.08 -28.49 14.07
N SER A 417 -19.41 -27.33 14.06
CA SER A 417 -18.01 -27.23 14.48
C SER A 417 -17.64 -25.83 15.00
N PRO A 418 -17.15 -25.70 16.25
CA PRO A 418 -16.55 -24.44 16.70
C PRO A 418 -15.22 -24.18 16.00
N TYR A 419 -14.80 -22.91 15.95
CA TYR A 419 -13.42 -22.57 15.58
C TYR A 419 -12.42 -23.28 16.51
N ARG A 420 -11.27 -23.65 15.95
CA ARG A 420 -10.11 -24.16 16.69
C ARG A 420 -8.91 -23.39 16.19
N ALA A 421 -8.16 -22.72 17.07
CA ALA A 421 -6.97 -22.00 16.63
C ALA A 421 -5.98 -23.00 16.00
N GLN A 422 -5.41 -22.64 14.85
CA GLN A 422 -4.42 -23.53 14.25
C GLN A 422 -3.12 -23.43 15.04
N ARG A 423 -2.68 -24.51 15.68
CA ARG A 423 -1.34 -24.59 16.25
C ARG A 423 -0.31 -24.71 15.13
N TRP A 424 0.40 -23.62 14.84
CA TRP A 424 1.38 -23.54 13.75
C TRP A 424 2.54 -24.54 13.98
N LYS A 425 2.50 -25.67 13.28
CA LYS A 425 3.47 -26.77 13.44
C LYS A 425 4.79 -26.42 12.75
N GLY A 426 5.85 -26.25 13.54
CA GLY A 426 7.21 -25.94 13.05
C GLY A 426 7.95 -24.91 13.89
N PHE A 427 7.23 -24.08 14.67
CA PHE A 427 7.82 -23.10 15.56
C PHE A 427 8.60 -23.78 16.70
N THR A 428 9.91 -23.59 16.71
CA THR A 428 10.78 -23.93 17.87
C THR A 428 10.90 -22.79 18.87
N ARG A 429 10.49 -21.56 18.52
CA ARG A 429 10.44 -20.36 19.36
C ARG A 429 9.62 -19.26 18.66
N SER A 430 9.12 -18.23 19.36
CA SER A 430 8.67 -17.03 18.65
C SER A 430 9.86 -16.32 17.98
N PRO A 431 9.64 -15.61 16.87
CA PRO A 431 10.55 -14.61 16.37
C PRO A 431 10.78 -13.50 17.41
N ILE A 432 9.70 -12.96 18.01
CA ILE A 432 9.75 -11.95 19.07
C ILE A 432 10.33 -12.58 20.34
N LYS A 433 11.58 -12.25 20.69
CA LYS A 433 12.33 -12.87 21.79
C LYS A 433 11.84 -12.40 23.16
N THR A 434 10.95 -13.17 23.79
CA THR A 434 10.24 -12.82 25.05
C THR A 434 11.08 -12.80 26.34
N ARG A 435 12.38 -13.15 26.32
CA ARG A 435 13.26 -13.12 27.51
C ARG A 435 14.71 -12.74 27.19
N SER A 436 15.23 -11.72 27.87
CA SER A 436 16.65 -11.57 28.15
C SER A 436 17.03 -12.49 29.32
N ARG A 437 18.07 -13.31 29.14
CA ARG A 437 18.74 -14.05 30.24
C ARG A 437 20.23 -13.74 30.21
N CYS A 438 20.56 -12.47 30.43
CA CYS A 438 21.93 -12.04 30.66
C CYS A 438 22.25 -12.18 32.14
N ARG A 439 22.62 -13.39 32.58
CA ARG A 439 23.26 -13.61 33.88
C ARG A 439 24.75 -13.35 33.68
N PRO A 440 25.37 -12.33 34.32
CA PRO A 440 26.78 -12.01 34.05
C PRO A 440 27.71 -13.07 34.65
N GLU A 441 28.47 -13.76 33.81
CA GLU A 441 29.62 -14.55 34.23
C GLU A 441 30.89 -13.71 34.08
N ASN A 442 31.43 -13.18 35.18
CA ASN A 442 32.80 -13.48 35.64
C ASN A 442 33.27 -12.62 36.84
N SER A 443 33.62 -13.33 37.92
CA SER A 443 34.92 -13.26 38.60
C SER A 443 35.52 -11.91 39.05
N ASN A 444 35.46 -11.67 40.37
CA ASN A 444 36.68 -11.41 41.17
C ASN A 444 36.46 -11.74 42.67
N ALA A 445 37.56 -11.90 43.42
CA ALA A 445 37.62 -12.39 44.81
C ALA A 445 37.52 -11.23 45.86
N HIS A 446 37.46 -11.41 47.20
CA HIS A 446 37.67 -12.55 48.12
C HIS A 446 36.85 -12.32 49.45
N PRO A 447 36.89 -13.18 50.50
CA PRO A 447 35.77 -13.32 51.47
C PRO A 447 35.98 -12.84 52.92
N GLN A 448 34.86 -12.65 53.63
CA GLN A 448 34.67 -12.82 55.09
C GLN A 448 33.26 -13.46 55.28
N ASN A 449 33.09 -14.59 55.99
CA ASN A 449 32.84 -14.73 57.44
C ASN A 449 31.71 -13.80 57.94
N LYS A 450 30.63 -14.26 58.57
CA LYS A 450 30.20 -15.59 59.14
C LYS A 450 28.62 -15.64 59.08
N ASP A 451 27.83 -16.61 59.54
CA ASP A 451 28.02 -17.72 60.49
C ASP A 451 27.01 -18.90 60.35
N GLU A 452 27.01 -19.81 61.34
CA GLU A 452 25.99 -20.77 61.85
C GLU A 452 24.51 -20.56 61.42
N SER A 453 23.66 -21.58 61.21
CA SER A 453 23.55 -22.99 61.71
C SER A 453 22.63 -23.82 60.77
N GLY A 454 22.43 -25.15 60.85
CA GLY A 454 22.95 -26.24 61.69
C GLY A 454 22.21 -27.58 61.39
N ASP A 455 22.83 -28.73 61.68
CA ASP A 455 22.33 -30.13 61.58
C ASP A 455 21.99 -30.69 60.16
N GLN A 456 22.75 -31.63 59.57
CA GLN A 456 22.97 -33.09 59.86
C GLN A 456 21.83 -33.98 59.29
N ASP A 457 22.05 -35.08 58.53
CA ASP A 457 23.02 -36.19 58.69
C ASP A 457 23.84 -36.63 57.44
N SER A 458 24.82 -37.53 57.63
CA SER A 458 25.70 -38.20 56.62
C SER A 458 26.61 -39.26 57.30
N PRO A 459 27.45 -40.08 56.61
CA PRO A 459 27.45 -40.63 55.24
C PRO A 459 27.43 -42.20 55.31
N PRO A 460 28.08 -43.06 54.43
CA PRO A 460 29.54 -43.10 54.19
C PRO A 460 30.00 -43.50 52.74
N SER A 461 31.33 -43.56 52.57
CA SER A 461 32.11 -44.23 51.51
C SER A 461 33.39 -44.78 52.18
N PRO A 462 34.08 -45.87 51.74
CA PRO A 462 34.83 -45.89 50.46
C PRO A 462 35.15 -47.28 49.82
N SER A 463 35.83 -47.26 48.65
CA SER A 463 36.81 -48.23 48.07
C SER A 463 36.67 -48.26 46.52
N ALA A 464 37.67 -48.03 45.66
CA ALA A 464 39.03 -48.60 45.50
C ALA A 464 39.00 -50.08 45.05
N SER A 465 39.71 -50.56 44.01
CA SER A 465 40.74 -49.99 43.10
C SER A 465 40.79 -50.82 41.78
N ARG A 466 41.49 -50.50 40.67
CA ARG A 466 42.96 -50.60 40.48
C ARG A 466 43.41 -50.25 39.02
N SER A 467 44.63 -49.73 38.86
CA SER A 467 45.59 -50.00 37.74
C SER A 467 45.29 -49.55 36.28
N LEU A 468 46.26 -49.19 35.41
CA LEU A 468 47.72 -48.97 35.50
C LEU A 468 48.25 -48.22 34.24
N ARG A 469 49.18 -47.26 34.39
CA ARG A 469 50.24 -46.81 33.41
C ARG A 469 49.82 -46.30 31.99
N SER A 470 50.67 -45.65 31.19
CA SER A 470 51.77 -44.68 31.40
C SER A 470 52.34 -44.16 30.05
N SER A 471 52.62 -42.84 29.96
CA SER A 471 53.71 -42.19 29.19
C SER A 471 53.92 -42.36 27.65
N LYS A 472 53.89 -41.19 26.97
CA LYS A 472 54.89 -40.61 26.02
C LYS A 472 55.33 -41.34 24.71
N ARG A 473 54.86 -40.79 23.57
CA ARG A 473 55.62 -40.06 22.50
C ARG A 473 56.85 -40.70 21.78
N ALA A 474 56.76 -40.72 20.43
CA ALA A 474 57.70 -40.17 19.42
C ALA A 474 58.59 -41.09 18.53
N LEU A 475 59.09 -40.51 17.41
CA LEU A 475 60.02 -41.00 16.35
C LEU A 475 59.44 -42.07 15.37
N ALA A 476 59.89 -42.23 14.10
CA ALA A 476 60.68 -41.40 13.16
C ALA A 476 60.54 -41.91 11.68
N SER A 477 61.38 -41.42 10.75
CA SER A 477 61.45 -41.67 9.29
C SER A 477 61.76 -43.15 8.89
N THR A 478 61.71 -43.63 7.62
CA THR A 478 62.41 -43.12 6.41
C THR A 478 62.02 -43.86 5.09
N GLY A 479 62.08 -43.18 3.92
CA GLY A 479 62.30 -43.78 2.57
C GLY A 479 61.06 -44.29 1.80
N THR A 480 61.15 -44.90 0.59
CA THR A 480 62.14 -44.92 -0.55
C THR A 480 61.63 -45.88 -1.67
N THR A 481 61.88 -45.81 -2.99
CA THR A 481 62.13 -44.75 -4.02
C THR A 481 62.19 -45.41 -5.44
N ALA A 482 61.54 -44.86 -6.49
CA ALA A 482 61.75 -45.26 -7.91
C ALA A 482 61.46 -44.08 -8.91
N LYS A 483 61.93 -44.14 -10.17
CA LYS A 483 62.03 -42.97 -11.10
C LYS A 483 61.79 -43.27 -12.61
N SER A 484 61.28 -42.27 -13.36
CA SER A 484 61.70 -41.81 -14.72
C SER A 484 60.89 -40.52 -15.06
N THR A 485 61.33 -39.35 -15.58
CA THR A 485 62.27 -38.88 -16.65
C THR A 485 61.74 -39.07 -18.11
N ASN A 486 61.87 -38.16 -19.10
CA ASN A 486 62.56 -36.85 -19.22
C ASN A 486 62.10 -36.00 -20.47
N ARG A 487 62.37 -34.66 -20.51
CA ARG A 487 62.38 -33.72 -21.70
C ARG A 487 61.06 -33.50 -22.50
N GLY A 488 60.84 -32.46 -23.33
CA GLY A 488 61.47 -31.11 -23.44
C GLY A 488 61.81 -30.59 -24.86
N ARG A 489 60.98 -29.75 -25.53
CA ARG A 489 61.37 -28.88 -26.70
C ARG A 489 60.32 -27.81 -27.10
N ARG A 490 60.72 -26.84 -27.96
CA ARG A 490 59.88 -25.89 -28.74
C ARG A 490 59.70 -26.40 -30.18
N ASP A 491 58.56 -26.11 -30.86
CA ASP A 491 58.46 -25.24 -32.07
C ASP A 491 56.98 -25.05 -32.56
N ARG A 492 56.77 -24.36 -33.69
CA ARG A 492 55.51 -23.92 -34.34
C ARG A 492 54.72 -25.05 -35.05
N GLY A 493 53.39 -24.89 -35.23
CA GLY A 493 52.61 -25.73 -36.16
C GLY A 493 51.07 -25.58 -36.20
N SER A 494 50.57 -24.68 -37.07
CA SER A 494 49.29 -24.69 -37.83
C SER A 494 47.94 -25.27 -37.30
N THR A 495 46.91 -24.42 -37.32
CA THR A 495 45.49 -24.63 -37.77
C THR A 495 44.49 -25.64 -37.16
N SER A 496 43.30 -25.10 -36.82
CA SER A 496 41.96 -25.75 -36.64
C SER A 496 41.80 -26.69 -35.42
N ASN A 497 40.88 -26.47 -34.46
CA ASN A 497 39.43 -26.30 -34.67
C ASN A 497 38.66 -25.67 -33.48
N ARG A 498 37.75 -24.74 -33.80
CA ARG A 498 36.36 -24.66 -33.32
C ARG A 498 36.03 -24.90 -31.82
N ALA A 499 36.68 -24.19 -30.91
CA ALA A 499 36.16 -24.03 -29.54
C ALA A 499 34.89 -23.15 -29.53
N LYS A 500 33.76 -23.66 -29.02
CA LYS A 500 32.54 -22.86 -28.80
C LYS A 500 32.75 -21.95 -27.59
N GLN A 501 32.89 -20.64 -27.80
CA GLN A 501 32.73 -19.69 -26.69
C GLN A 501 31.25 -19.67 -26.25
N PRO A 502 30.96 -19.70 -24.94
CA PRO A 502 29.59 -19.52 -24.46
C PRO A 502 29.15 -18.07 -24.70
N MET A 503 27.97 -17.87 -25.28
CA MET A 503 27.35 -16.55 -25.31
C MET A 503 27.12 -16.07 -23.88
N GLN A 504 27.75 -14.96 -23.50
CA GLN A 504 27.32 -14.20 -22.33
C GLN A 504 25.89 -13.70 -22.62
N LYS A 505 24.88 -14.27 -21.94
CA LYS A 505 23.57 -13.64 -21.85
C LYS A 505 23.76 -12.34 -21.06
N GLY A 506 23.80 -11.21 -21.77
CA GLY A 506 23.89 -9.90 -21.14
C GLY A 506 22.74 -9.69 -20.18
N THR A 507 23.02 -9.12 -19.00
CA THR A 507 22.02 -8.88 -17.96
C THR A 507 20.94 -7.95 -18.50
N GLN A 508 19.72 -8.46 -18.70
CA GLN A 508 18.65 -7.73 -19.36
C GLN A 508 18.13 -6.61 -18.45
N ILE A 509 18.57 -5.38 -18.71
CA ILE A 509 18.18 -4.18 -17.94
C ILE A 509 16.66 -3.99 -18.06
N ARG A 510 15.97 -3.99 -16.92
CA ARG A 510 14.51 -3.84 -16.82
C ARG A 510 14.05 -2.47 -17.33
N ILE A 511 12.84 -2.40 -17.86
CA ILE A 511 12.23 -1.15 -18.37
C ILE A 511 12.21 -0.03 -17.32
N GLN A 512 12.08 -0.35 -16.03
CA GLN A 512 12.12 0.60 -14.93
C GLN A 512 13.44 1.39 -14.89
N ASP A 513 14.59 0.73 -15.07
CA ASP A 513 15.94 1.28 -14.88
C ASP A 513 16.51 1.90 -16.17
N ARG A 514 15.90 1.62 -17.33
CA ARG A 514 16.34 2.15 -18.63
C ARG A 514 16.07 3.66 -18.78
N PRO A 515 17.03 4.46 -19.29
CA PRO A 515 16.78 5.87 -19.57
C PRO A 515 15.86 6.04 -20.79
N PHE A 516 15.21 7.20 -20.90
CA PHE A 516 14.42 7.55 -22.08
C PHE A 516 15.33 7.95 -23.26
N CYS A 517 14.78 7.92 -24.49
CA CYS A 517 15.45 8.51 -25.65
C CYS A 517 15.31 10.03 -25.63
N THR A 518 16.35 10.73 -26.10
CA THR A 518 16.35 12.20 -26.20
C THR A 518 15.28 12.67 -27.18
N GLN A 519 14.71 13.86 -26.93
CA GLN A 519 13.78 14.51 -27.85
C GLN A 519 14.36 14.64 -29.27
N LYS A 520 15.67 14.89 -29.40
CA LYS A 520 16.39 14.95 -30.69
C LYS A 520 16.41 13.60 -31.42
N CYS A 521 16.64 12.49 -30.70
CA CYS A 521 16.56 11.15 -31.28
C CYS A 521 15.13 10.82 -31.76
N LEU A 522 14.11 11.16 -30.97
CA LEU A 522 12.72 10.92 -31.35
C LEU A 522 12.25 11.84 -32.48
N LEU A 523 12.77 13.07 -32.58
CA LEU A 523 12.53 13.96 -33.72
C LEU A 523 13.18 13.41 -34.99
N GLY A 524 14.39 12.84 -34.88
CA GLY A 524 15.04 12.08 -35.96
C GLY A 524 14.15 10.94 -36.46
N LEU A 525 13.61 10.12 -35.55
CA LEU A 525 12.65 9.06 -35.87
C LEU A 525 11.39 9.59 -36.56
N ALA A 526 10.82 10.70 -36.07
CA ALA A 526 9.59 11.29 -36.60
C ALA A 526 9.74 11.95 -37.99
N THR A 527 10.95 12.34 -38.37
CA THR A 527 11.23 13.15 -39.58
C THR A 527 12.16 12.49 -40.61
N GLY A 528 12.75 11.33 -40.29
CA GLY A 528 13.76 10.69 -41.13
C GLY A 528 15.17 11.32 -41.00
N GLY A 529 15.43 12.01 -39.89
CA GLY A 529 16.72 12.62 -39.58
C GLY A 529 17.80 11.62 -39.12
N PRO A 530 19.00 12.11 -38.76
CA PRO A 530 20.06 11.28 -38.17
C PRO A 530 19.76 10.93 -36.71
N ILE A 531 20.35 9.84 -36.22
CA ILE A 531 20.26 9.43 -34.82
C ILE A 531 21.15 10.32 -33.95
N ASP A 532 20.58 10.87 -32.87
CA ASP A 532 21.31 11.65 -31.86
C ASP A 532 22.35 10.78 -31.12
N ASN A 533 23.62 11.12 -31.28
CA ASN A 533 24.75 10.45 -30.63
C ASN A 533 24.84 10.71 -29.11
N ARG A 534 24.04 11.64 -28.57
CA ARG A 534 23.88 11.86 -27.13
C ARG A 534 22.71 11.07 -26.54
N CYS A 535 21.96 10.32 -27.34
CA CYS A 535 20.90 9.46 -26.84
C CYS A 535 21.49 8.34 -25.95
N PRO A 536 21.03 8.15 -24.70
CA PRO A 536 21.59 7.11 -23.83
C PRO A 536 21.23 5.69 -24.31
N ASN A 537 20.26 5.55 -25.21
CA ASN A 537 19.92 4.28 -25.89
C ASN A 537 20.61 4.14 -27.26
N PHE A 538 21.57 5.00 -27.63
CA PHE A 538 22.24 4.97 -28.95
C PHE A 538 22.82 3.61 -29.33
N GLY A 539 23.35 2.85 -28.35
CA GLY A 539 23.88 1.50 -28.57
C GLY A 539 22.82 0.41 -28.83
N ASP A 540 21.56 0.62 -28.41
CA ASP A 540 20.43 -0.26 -28.73
C ASP A 540 19.77 0.10 -30.09
N HIS A 541 20.11 1.26 -30.68
CA HIS A 541 19.60 1.69 -31.98
C HIS A 541 20.34 1.03 -33.16
N ARG A 542 19.68 0.96 -34.32
CA ARG A 542 20.31 0.54 -35.58
C ARG A 542 21.10 1.70 -36.20
N ARG A 543 21.77 1.48 -37.34
CA ARG A 543 22.56 2.53 -38.03
C ARG A 543 21.74 3.71 -38.58
N GLN A 544 20.44 3.54 -38.73
CA GLN A 544 19.48 4.53 -39.25
C GLN A 544 18.15 4.36 -38.50
N HIS A 545 17.33 5.41 -38.48
CA HIS A 545 15.96 5.32 -37.99
C HIS A 545 15.08 4.48 -38.93
N ILE A 546 14.16 3.71 -38.36
CA ILE A 546 13.03 3.12 -39.09
C ILE A 546 12.00 4.20 -39.41
N HIS A 547 11.09 3.94 -40.35
CA HIS A 547 10.02 4.89 -40.64
C HIS A 547 8.98 4.92 -39.51
N THR A 548 8.34 6.07 -39.24
CA THR A 548 7.37 6.22 -38.14
C THR A 548 6.21 5.21 -38.23
N SER A 549 5.75 4.86 -39.44
CA SER A 549 4.72 3.84 -39.62
C SER A 549 5.20 2.41 -39.29
N GLU A 550 6.49 2.12 -39.52
CA GLU A 550 7.11 0.86 -39.14
C GLU A 550 7.27 0.78 -37.62
N PHE A 551 7.69 1.87 -36.97
CA PHE A 551 7.69 2.00 -35.51
C PHE A 551 6.31 1.70 -34.91
N LEU A 552 5.25 2.36 -35.41
CA LEU A 552 3.88 2.18 -34.89
C LEU A 552 3.37 0.74 -35.09
N HIS A 553 3.66 0.12 -36.24
CA HIS A 553 3.29 -1.28 -36.50
C HIS A 553 4.06 -2.27 -35.59
N LEU A 554 5.38 -2.10 -35.47
CA LEU A 554 6.21 -2.97 -34.64
C LEU A 554 5.88 -2.85 -33.15
N ILE A 555 5.59 -1.64 -32.65
CA ILE A 555 5.21 -1.47 -31.24
C ILE A 555 3.80 -1.99 -30.95
N GLN A 556 2.83 -1.84 -31.88
CA GLN A 556 1.52 -2.49 -31.77
C GLN A 556 1.67 -4.02 -31.68
N ALA A 557 2.50 -4.61 -32.54
CA ALA A 557 2.76 -6.04 -32.57
C ALA A 557 3.55 -6.56 -31.36
N GLN A 558 4.38 -5.71 -30.72
CA GLN A 558 5.03 -6.02 -29.46
C GLN A 558 4.04 -5.95 -28.29
N LEU A 559 3.31 -4.85 -28.12
CA LEU A 559 2.36 -4.64 -27.00
C LEU A 559 1.22 -5.69 -26.97
N ALA A 560 0.91 -6.32 -28.11
CA ALA A 560 -0.03 -7.44 -28.20
C ALA A 560 0.52 -8.81 -27.72
N LYS A 561 1.84 -8.93 -27.46
CA LYS A 561 2.55 -10.18 -27.15
C LYS A 561 3.41 -10.09 -25.90
N ASP A 562 4.02 -8.94 -25.69
CA ASP A 562 4.92 -8.61 -24.58
C ASP A 562 4.10 -8.22 -23.33
N ARG A 563 3.47 -9.25 -22.75
CA ARG A 563 2.50 -9.13 -21.64
C ARG A 563 3.07 -9.66 -20.31
N GLY A 564 4.34 -10.06 -20.28
CA GLY A 564 5.01 -10.71 -19.15
C GLY A 564 5.41 -9.78 -18.00
N PRO A 565 5.96 -10.33 -16.89
CA PRO A 565 6.47 -9.55 -15.76
C PRO A 565 7.79 -8.82 -16.05
N ASP A 566 8.48 -9.24 -17.11
CA ASP A 566 9.74 -8.69 -17.63
C ASP A 566 9.56 -7.89 -18.93
N ALA A 567 8.31 -7.54 -19.28
CA ALA A 567 7.94 -6.81 -20.48
C ALA A 567 8.61 -5.43 -20.59
N ASP A 568 8.85 -4.98 -21.81
CA ASP A 568 9.43 -3.66 -22.13
C ASP A 568 8.40 -2.50 -21.97
N ALA A 569 7.30 -2.71 -21.23
CA ALA A 569 6.25 -1.73 -20.97
C ALA A 569 5.79 -1.75 -19.51
N MET A 570 5.71 -0.57 -18.87
CA MET A 570 5.23 -0.42 -17.48
C MET A 570 4.43 0.88 -17.27
N PRO A 571 3.51 0.96 -16.30
CA PRO A 571 2.91 2.23 -15.89
C PRO A 571 3.96 3.17 -15.27
N LEU A 572 3.82 4.47 -15.48
CA LEU A 572 4.65 5.50 -14.83
C LEU A 572 4.12 5.94 -13.45
N TYR A 573 2.96 5.42 -13.07
CA TYR A 573 2.17 5.79 -11.87
C TYR A 573 1.64 7.24 -11.91
N LEU A 574 1.70 7.87 -13.08
CA LEU A 574 1.08 9.16 -13.38
C LEU A 574 -0.24 8.93 -14.12
N SER A 575 -1.34 9.46 -13.60
CA SER A 575 -2.66 9.44 -14.25
C SER A 575 -3.26 10.85 -14.20
N GLY A 576 -3.73 11.32 -15.35
CA GLY A 576 -4.43 12.60 -15.49
C GLY A 576 -5.95 12.44 -15.44
N SER A 577 -6.63 13.51 -15.84
CA SER A 577 -8.08 13.60 -16.10
C SER A 577 -8.61 12.43 -16.95
N VAL A 578 -7.90 12.09 -18.03
CA VAL A 578 -8.42 11.31 -19.17
C VAL A 578 -7.61 10.04 -19.44
N GLY A 579 -6.37 9.95 -18.97
CA GLY A 579 -5.48 8.84 -19.32
C GLY A 579 -4.38 8.55 -18.31
N THR A 580 -3.76 7.38 -18.48
CA THR A 580 -2.63 6.89 -17.69
C THR A 580 -1.36 6.93 -18.55
N LEU A 581 -0.23 7.34 -17.96
CA LEU A 581 1.06 7.34 -18.65
C LEU A 581 1.80 6.02 -18.45
N PHE A 582 2.36 5.50 -19.54
CA PHE A 582 3.18 4.29 -19.58
C PHE A 582 4.58 4.63 -20.12
N LYS A 583 5.60 3.93 -19.61
CA LYS A 583 6.97 3.91 -20.13
C LYS A 583 7.13 2.65 -20.97
N ILE A 584 7.54 2.82 -22.23
CA ILE A 584 7.53 1.75 -23.23
C ILE A 584 8.83 1.77 -24.03
N ARG A 585 9.40 0.59 -24.31
CA ARG A 585 10.56 0.38 -25.17
C ARG A 585 10.22 -0.53 -26.35
N LEU A 586 10.60 -0.13 -27.57
CA LEU A 586 10.58 -1.01 -28.73
C LEU A 586 11.79 -1.95 -28.69
N SER A 587 11.61 -3.19 -28.23
CA SER A 587 12.71 -4.14 -27.93
C SER A 587 13.65 -4.38 -29.12
N SER A 588 13.11 -4.28 -30.35
CA SER A 588 13.81 -4.55 -31.61
C SER A 588 14.72 -3.42 -32.12
N HIS A 589 14.62 -2.23 -31.51
CA HIS A 589 15.29 -0.99 -31.94
C HIS A 589 15.71 -0.03 -30.80
N GLY A 590 15.44 -0.35 -29.53
CA GLY A 590 15.91 0.41 -28.37
C GLY A 590 15.13 1.70 -28.02
N TYR A 591 14.23 2.17 -28.88
CA TYR A 591 13.47 3.40 -28.65
C TYR A 591 12.63 3.28 -27.38
N THR A 592 12.97 4.08 -26.36
CA THR A 592 12.34 4.10 -25.03
C THR A 592 11.70 5.46 -24.81
N LEU A 593 10.37 5.49 -24.62
CA LEU A 593 9.54 6.69 -24.67
C LEU A 593 8.28 6.56 -23.79
N VAL A 594 7.37 7.54 -23.88
CA VAL A 594 6.11 7.58 -23.14
C VAL A 594 4.94 7.20 -24.06
N ALA A 595 3.90 6.58 -23.50
CA ALA A 595 2.57 6.55 -24.10
C ALA A 595 1.50 7.10 -23.15
N LYS A 596 0.62 7.98 -23.64
CA LYS A 596 -0.63 8.37 -22.96
C LYS A 596 -1.72 7.39 -23.40
N GLY A 597 -2.20 6.57 -22.47
CA GLY A 597 -3.23 5.55 -22.72
C GLY A 597 -4.61 5.96 -22.24
N VAL A 598 -5.65 5.68 -23.03
CA VAL A 598 -7.04 6.07 -22.76
C VAL A 598 -8.05 4.98 -23.12
N LYS A 599 -9.20 5.00 -22.43
CA LYS A 599 -10.42 4.25 -22.80
C LYS A 599 -11.04 4.77 -24.09
N HIS A 600 -11.76 3.92 -24.84
CA HIS A 600 -12.39 4.25 -26.13
C HIS A 600 -13.32 5.48 -26.05
N ALA A 601 -14.00 5.67 -24.91
CA ALA A 601 -14.84 6.84 -24.62
C ALA A 601 -14.08 8.20 -24.65
N HIS A 602 -12.74 8.18 -24.69
CA HIS A 602 -11.89 9.36 -24.80
C HIS A 602 -11.03 9.39 -26.08
N LEU A 603 -11.22 8.45 -27.01
CA LEU A 603 -10.52 8.41 -28.30
C LEU A 603 -10.63 9.74 -29.06
N ALA A 604 -11.80 10.40 -29.02
CA ALA A 604 -11.99 11.70 -29.66
C ALA A 604 -11.09 12.81 -29.08
N ARG A 605 -10.81 12.79 -27.76
CA ARG A 605 -9.86 13.72 -27.12
C ARG A 605 -8.43 13.39 -27.53
N LEU A 606 -8.06 12.12 -27.56
CA LEU A 606 -6.73 11.67 -27.99
C LEU A 606 -6.44 12.02 -29.46
N GLN A 607 -7.41 11.82 -30.35
CA GLN A 607 -7.33 12.21 -31.77
C GLN A 607 -7.26 13.73 -31.95
N HIS A 608 -7.89 14.50 -31.08
CA HIS A 608 -7.80 15.96 -31.07
C HIS A 608 -6.43 16.44 -30.60
N GLU A 609 -5.95 15.95 -29.47
CA GLU A 609 -4.59 16.19 -28.95
C GLU A 609 -3.52 15.84 -30.01
N LYS A 610 -3.66 14.70 -30.69
CA LYS A 610 -2.78 14.31 -31.81
C LYS A 610 -2.77 15.35 -32.94
N LYS A 611 -3.91 15.92 -33.32
CA LYS A 611 -3.99 17.00 -34.34
C LYS A 611 -3.32 18.29 -33.85
N VAL A 612 -3.38 18.59 -32.55
CA VAL A 612 -2.64 19.73 -31.97
C VAL A 612 -1.14 19.48 -32.08
N TYR A 613 -0.64 18.28 -31.75
CA TYR A 613 0.76 17.93 -31.98
C TYR A 613 1.16 18.01 -33.46
N ASP A 614 0.31 17.57 -34.41
CA ASP A 614 0.56 17.73 -35.86
C ASP A 614 0.75 19.22 -36.25
N GLN A 615 -0.11 20.11 -35.73
CA GLN A 615 -0.01 21.57 -35.94
C GLN A 615 1.26 22.17 -35.31
N LEU A 616 1.68 21.65 -34.14
CA LEU A 616 2.87 22.11 -33.41
C LEU A 616 4.20 21.48 -33.89
N ARG A 617 4.21 20.77 -35.03
CA ARG A 617 5.37 20.03 -35.57
C ARG A 617 6.68 20.83 -35.60
N THR A 618 6.64 22.14 -35.85
CA THR A 618 7.83 23.01 -35.94
C THR A 618 8.48 23.35 -34.59
N ILE A 619 7.81 23.06 -33.47
CA ILE A 619 8.32 23.31 -32.10
C ILE A 619 8.44 22.03 -31.25
N GLN A 620 8.12 20.87 -31.83
CA GLN A 620 8.31 19.56 -31.21
C GLN A 620 9.79 19.30 -30.90
N GLY A 621 10.04 18.73 -29.72
CA GLY A 621 11.38 18.46 -29.21
C GLY A 621 12.15 19.68 -28.70
N ARG A 622 11.47 20.83 -28.51
CA ARG A 622 12.02 22.03 -27.86
C ARG A 622 11.08 22.67 -26.85
N TYR A 623 9.82 22.92 -27.23
CA TYR A 623 8.81 23.54 -26.35
C TYR A 623 7.62 22.61 -26.05
N VAL A 624 7.45 21.56 -26.84
CA VAL A 624 6.48 20.47 -26.62
C VAL A 624 7.15 19.14 -26.96
N PRO A 625 6.75 18.00 -26.37
CA PRO A 625 7.32 16.71 -26.72
C PRO A 625 7.16 16.33 -28.19
N VAL A 626 8.08 15.52 -28.71
CA VAL A 626 7.91 14.87 -30.02
C VAL A 626 6.76 13.86 -29.94
N CYS A 627 5.87 13.89 -30.92
CA CYS A 627 4.74 12.98 -31.06
C CYS A 627 4.97 12.04 -32.25
N LEU A 628 5.00 10.73 -31.99
CA LEU A 628 5.16 9.69 -33.03
C LEU A 628 3.82 9.24 -33.63
N GLY A 629 2.69 9.55 -32.98
CA GLY A 629 1.35 9.20 -33.43
C GLY A 629 0.60 8.27 -32.48
N THR A 630 -0.51 7.71 -32.95
CA THR A 630 -1.45 6.90 -32.17
C THR A 630 -1.55 5.46 -32.68
N VAL A 631 -1.84 4.53 -31.78
CA VAL A 631 -2.11 3.11 -32.07
C VAL A 631 -3.36 2.66 -31.30
N ASP A 632 -4.22 1.92 -32.00
CA ASP A 632 -5.29 1.13 -31.41
C ASP A 632 -4.70 -0.22 -30.95
N LEU A 633 -4.92 -0.60 -29.69
CA LEU A 633 -4.30 -1.78 -29.10
C LEU A 633 -5.09 -3.05 -29.45
N VAL A 634 -4.36 -4.16 -29.69
CA VAL A 634 -4.98 -5.47 -29.97
C VAL A 634 -5.57 -6.10 -28.72
N LEU A 635 -4.95 -5.86 -27.56
CA LEU A 635 -5.42 -6.20 -26.22
C LEU A 635 -5.29 -4.94 -25.35
N PRO A 636 -6.28 -4.65 -24.48
CA PRO A 636 -6.22 -3.47 -23.60
C PRO A 636 -5.04 -3.52 -22.62
N TYR A 637 -4.56 -2.36 -22.19
CA TYR A 637 -3.62 -2.22 -21.07
C TYR A 637 -4.37 -1.83 -19.79
N HIS A 638 -4.16 -2.59 -18.72
CA HIS A 638 -4.85 -2.44 -17.44
C HIS A 638 -3.91 -1.82 -16.40
N TYR A 639 -4.43 -0.84 -15.65
CA TYR A 639 -3.73 -0.24 -14.51
C TYR A 639 -4.74 0.40 -13.54
N ASN A 640 -4.79 -0.05 -12.28
CA ASN A 640 -5.59 0.61 -11.22
C ASN A 640 -7.09 0.80 -11.58
N GLY A 641 -7.70 -0.18 -12.27
CA GLY A 641 -9.09 -0.11 -12.75
C GLY A 641 -9.28 0.72 -14.03
N ARG A 642 -8.24 1.40 -14.51
CA ARG A 642 -8.25 2.11 -15.78
C ARG A 642 -7.82 1.17 -16.90
N ILE A 643 -8.70 1.03 -17.89
CA ILE A 643 -8.49 0.26 -19.11
C ILE A 643 -8.08 1.23 -20.22
N SER A 644 -6.95 0.96 -20.87
CA SER A 644 -6.45 1.71 -22.02
C SER A 644 -6.58 0.87 -23.28
N GLU A 645 -7.30 1.38 -24.28
CA GLU A 645 -7.55 0.72 -25.58
C GLU A 645 -6.78 1.43 -26.72
N HIS A 646 -6.39 2.70 -26.50
CA HIS A 646 -5.68 3.52 -27.47
C HIS A 646 -4.49 4.21 -26.81
N PHE A 647 -3.33 4.19 -27.47
CA PHE A 647 -2.08 4.83 -27.02
C PHE A 647 -1.66 5.97 -27.95
N LEU A 648 -1.25 7.11 -27.38
CA LEU A 648 -0.55 8.22 -28.04
C LEU A 648 0.92 8.21 -27.62
N PHE A 649 1.85 8.06 -28.57
CA PHE A 649 3.28 7.94 -28.30
C PHE A 649 3.99 9.31 -28.30
N LEU A 650 4.62 9.65 -27.17
CA LEU A 650 5.25 10.94 -26.90
C LEU A 650 6.70 10.77 -26.37
N GLY A 651 7.57 11.72 -26.65
CA GLY A 651 8.88 11.82 -25.99
C GLY A 651 8.77 12.16 -24.51
N TRP A 652 9.75 11.75 -23.70
CA TRP A 652 9.78 12.08 -22.27
C TRP A 652 9.97 13.59 -22.06
N ALA A 653 9.05 14.20 -21.32
CA ALA A 653 8.92 15.64 -21.21
C ALA A 653 9.65 16.26 -20.01
N GLY A 654 10.34 15.46 -19.19
CA GLY A 654 10.93 15.93 -17.94
C GLY A 654 10.00 15.78 -16.72
N ARG A 655 10.34 16.44 -15.62
CA ARG A 655 9.62 16.35 -14.33
C ARG A 655 8.76 17.60 -14.05
N PRO A 656 7.73 17.53 -13.17
CA PRO A 656 6.95 18.70 -12.78
C PRO A 656 7.79 19.80 -12.10
N LEU A 657 7.34 21.06 -12.23
CA LEU A 657 8.04 22.24 -11.67
C LEU A 657 8.21 22.28 -10.14
N PHE A 658 7.61 21.35 -9.38
CA PHE A 658 7.86 21.22 -7.93
C PHE A 658 9.05 20.32 -7.59
N ASP A 659 9.57 19.54 -8.54
CA ASP A 659 10.69 18.60 -8.38
C ASP A 659 11.95 19.16 -9.11
N LEU A 660 12.18 20.46 -8.94
CA LEU A 660 13.32 21.18 -9.52
C LEU A 660 14.57 21.05 -8.64
N PRO A 661 15.77 20.88 -9.22
CA PRO A 661 17.02 20.87 -8.46
C PRO A 661 17.23 22.18 -7.69
N SER A 662 17.69 22.06 -6.44
CA SER A 662 18.02 23.19 -5.57
C SER A 662 19.06 24.11 -6.23
N GLY A 663 18.75 25.41 -6.33
CA GLY A 663 19.60 26.40 -7.00
C GLY A 663 19.26 26.67 -8.47
N THR A 664 18.24 26.04 -9.04
CA THR A 664 17.77 26.38 -10.41
C THR A 664 17.19 27.80 -10.46
N ASN A 665 17.57 28.61 -11.45
CA ASN A 665 17.13 29.99 -11.58
C ASN A 665 15.66 30.08 -12.01
N THR A 666 14.78 30.43 -11.07
CA THR A 666 13.33 30.53 -11.27
C THR A 666 12.94 31.56 -12.33
N THR A 667 13.65 32.69 -12.44
CA THR A 667 13.41 33.70 -13.48
C THR A 667 13.64 33.12 -14.88
N THR A 668 14.72 32.36 -15.06
CA THR A 668 15.03 31.70 -16.35
C THR A 668 13.96 30.67 -16.74
N ILE A 669 13.35 29.97 -15.78
CA ILE A 669 12.22 29.08 -16.02
C ILE A 669 10.98 29.88 -16.45
N VAL A 670 10.66 30.98 -15.78
CA VAL A 670 9.52 31.85 -16.14
C VAL A 670 9.69 32.42 -17.55
N ASP A 671 10.89 32.85 -17.93
CA ASP A 671 11.20 33.31 -19.29
C ASP A 671 11.06 32.18 -20.32
N ALA A 672 11.53 30.96 -20.00
CA ALA A 672 11.42 29.79 -20.87
C ALA A 672 9.96 29.35 -21.08
N VAL A 673 9.15 29.31 -20.02
CA VAL A 673 7.69 29.12 -20.07
C VAL A 673 7.05 30.22 -20.95
N GLY A 674 7.41 31.47 -20.70
CA GLY A 674 6.93 32.63 -21.43
C GLY A 674 7.28 32.57 -22.92
N ALA A 675 8.43 32.01 -23.29
CA ALA A 675 8.83 31.76 -24.68
C ALA A 675 8.09 30.57 -25.31
N GLY A 676 7.94 29.46 -24.58
CA GLY A 676 7.22 28.26 -25.04
C GLY A 676 5.76 28.57 -25.40
N PHE A 677 5.03 29.26 -24.53
CA PHE A 677 3.64 29.64 -24.83
C PHE A 677 3.53 30.66 -25.96
N LYS A 678 4.47 31.60 -26.10
CA LYS A 678 4.54 32.47 -27.30
C LYS A 678 4.72 31.66 -28.58
N ALA A 679 5.51 30.58 -28.54
CA ALA A 679 5.71 29.69 -29.68
C ALA A 679 4.42 28.90 -30.02
N VAL A 680 3.74 28.32 -29.02
CA VAL A 680 2.43 27.64 -29.18
C VAL A 680 1.38 28.60 -29.77
N HIS A 681 1.26 29.81 -29.22
CA HIS A 681 0.32 30.85 -29.70
C HIS A 681 0.65 31.31 -31.12
N SER A 682 1.94 31.36 -31.51
CA SER A 682 2.34 31.74 -32.88
C SER A 682 1.84 30.74 -33.95
N LEU A 683 1.66 29.47 -33.57
CA LEU A 683 1.10 28.41 -34.40
C LEU A 683 -0.44 28.33 -34.32
N HIS A 684 -1.07 29.36 -33.74
CA HIS A 684 -2.52 29.56 -33.62
C HIS A 684 -3.22 28.50 -32.74
N VAL A 685 -2.50 27.95 -31.77
CA VAL A 685 -3.03 27.04 -30.74
C VAL A 685 -3.21 27.81 -29.43
N LEU A 686 -4.39 27.73 -28.83
CA LEU A 686 -4.67 28.17 -27.46
C LEU A 686 -4.73 26.93 -26.56
N HIS A 687 -4.10 26.91 -25.39
CA HIS A 687 -3.96 25.67 -24.61
C HIS A 687 -5.22 25.30 -23.82
N GLY A 688 -5.94 26.29 -23.27
CA GLY A 688 -7.23 26.08 -22.57
C GLY A 688 -7.14 25.34 -21.22
N ASP A 689 -5.94 24.93 -20.80
CA ASP A 689 -5.62 24.31 -19.50
C ASP A 689 -4.15 24.56 -19.10
N ALA A 690 -3.68 25.80 -19.25
CA ALA A 690 -2.28 26.15 -19.08
C ALA A 690 -1.86 26.33 -17.60
N GLU A 691 -2.14 25.33 -16.77
CA GLU A 691 -1.75 25.32 -15.34
C GLU A 691 -0.33 24.79 -15.12
N PRO A 692 0.35 25.13 -14.00
CA PRO A 692 1.72 24.68 -13.71
C PRO A 692 1.93 23.15 -13.70
N ARG A 693 0.86 22.35 -13.52
CA ARG A 693 0.90 20.88 -13.64
C ARG A 693 1.22 20.38 -15.06
N ASN A 694 0.89 21.17 -16.08
CA ASN A 694 1.03 20.84 -17.50
C ASN A 694 2.32 21.41 -18.10
N ILE A 695 3.24 21.84 -17.24
CA ILE A 695 4.56 22.40 -17.57
C ILE A 695 5.61 21.52 -16.89
N LEU A 696 6.50 20.94 -17.69
CA LEU A 696 7.52 20.00 -17.25
C LEU A 696 8.91 20.52 -17.62
N TYR A 697 9.91 20.15 -16.82
CA TYR A 697 11.31 20.59 -16.98
C TYR A 697 12.20 19.39 -17.34
N ASP A 698 12.80 19.43 -18.53
CA ASP A 698 13.76 18.43 -19.00
C ASP A 698 15.18 18.82 -18.55
N ALA A 699 15.57 18.33 -17.36
CA ALA A 699 16.86 18.61 -16.76
C ALA A 699 18.07 18.14 -17.61
N ASP A 700 17.90 17.20 -18.54
CA ASP A 700 18.99 16.70 -19.41
C ASP A 700 19.31 17.67 -20.56
N ASN A 701 18.35 18.53 -20.96
CA ASN A 701 18.53 19.56 -21.99
C ASN A 701 18.47 21.00 -21.44
N GLY A 702 17.88 21.20 -20.25
CA GLY A 702 17.58 22.52 -19.68
C GLY A 702 16.34 23.19 -20.27
N ASP A 703 15.56 22.48 -21.08
CA ASP A 703 14.39 22.97 -21.81
C ASP A 703 13.08 22.79 -21.00
N VAL A 704 12.10 23.65 -21.27
CA VAL A 704 10.74 23.57 -20.71
C VAL A 704 9.78 22.97 -21.74
N MET A 705 9.06 21.93 -21.35
CA MET A 705 8.11 21.19 -22.17
C MET A 705 6.67 21.43 -21.71
N ILE A 706 5.81 21.87 -22.62
CA ILE A 706 4.37 22.05 -22.40
C ILE A 706 3.65 20.78 -22.87
N VAL A 707 2.69 20.27 -22.08
CA VAL A 707 2.01 18.99 -22.31
C VAL A 707 0.49 19.08 -22.08
N ASP A 708 -0.22 17.99 -22.41
CA ASP A 708 -1.67 17.81 -22.19
C ASP A 708 -2.58 18.74 -23.00
N PHE A 709 -2.47 18.66 -24.33
CA PHE A 709 -3.22 19.49 -25.28
C PHE A 709 -4.67 19.02 -25.51
N GLU A 710 -5.22 18.17 -24.64
CA GLU A 710 -6.58 17.59 -24.80
C GLU A 710 -7.71 18.62 -24.72
N ARG A 711 -7.48 19.77 -24.07
CA ARG A 711 -8.39 20.93 -23.98
C ARG A 711 -8.05 22.07 -24.94
N ALA A 712 -7.00 21.94 -25.74
CA ALA A 712 -6.49 23.01 -26.59
C ALA A 712 -7.43 23.33 -27.76
N GLN A 713 -7.41 24.58 -28.23
CA GLN A 713 -8.25 25.07 -29.33
C GLN A 713 -7.39 25.47 -30.52
N LEU A 714 -7.70 24.91 -31.70
CA LEU A 714 -7.07 25.26 -32.96
C LEU A 714 -7.82 26.44 -33.58
N LEU A 715 -7.23 27.62 -33.53
CA LEU A 715 -7.84 28.84 -34.06
C LEU A 715 -7.47 29.01 -35.54
N HIS A 716 -8.31 28.46 -36.43
CA HIS A 716 -8.15 28.65 -37.87
C HIS A 716 -8.21 30.13 -38.26
N ARG A 717 -7.27 30.54 -39.11
CA ARG A 717 -7.54 31.60 -40.09
C ARG A 717 -8.25 30.97 -41.28
N GLU A 718 -9.32 31.61 -41.76
CA GLU A 718 -9.81 31.32 -43.11
C GLU A 718 -8.68 31.58 -44.12
N PRO A 719 -8.51 30.74 -45.16
CA PRO A 719 -7.56 31.03 -46.22
C PRO A 719 -7.96 32.36 -46.89
N LEU A 720 -6.98 33.24 -47.13
CA LEU A 720 -7.22 34.50 -47.83
C LEU A 720 -7.77 34.22 -49.24
N GLY A 721 -9.09 34.34 -49.40
CA GLY A 721 -9.76 34.17 -50.68
C GLY A 721 -9.15 35.09 -51.73
N LEU A 722 -9.07 34.60 -52.97
CA LEU A 722 -8.52 35.33 -54.12
C LEU A 722 -9.06 36.77 -54.15
N ILE A 723 -8.14 37.74 -54.21
CA ILE A 723 -8.45 39.16 -54.00
C ILE A 723 -9.24 39.69 -55.20
N SER A 724 -10.55 39.51 -55.15
CA SER A 724 -11.50 40.21 -56.00
C SER A 724 -11.54 41.68 -55.57
N SER A 725 -11.21 42.57 -56.50
CA SER A 725 -11.28 44.01 -56.27
C SER A 725 -12.74 44.46 -56.10
N ASN A 726 -12.97 45.32 -55.11
CA ASN A 726 -14.25 45.96 -54.78
C ASN A 726 -15.36 45.10 -54.13
N ARG A 727 -15.25 44.86 -52.81
CA ARG A 727 -16.40 44.96 -51.89
C ARG A 727 -15.96 45.45 -50.49
N LYS A 728 -16.86 46.14 -49.77
CA LYS A 728 -16.53 46.88 -48.54
C LYS A 728 -16.19 45.91 -47.38
N ARG A 729 -15.06 46.16 -46.71
CA ARG A 729 -14.63 45.42 -45.50
C ARG A 729 -15.61 45.63 -44.33
N LYS A 730 -16.35 44.59 -43.94
CA LYS A 730 -16.94 44.41 -42.59
C LYS A 730 -17.34 42.93 -42.40
N HIS A 731 -16.43 42.10 -41.85
CA HIS A 731 -16.78 40.98 -40.94
C HIS A 731 -15.56 40.26 -40.33
N GLY A 732 -14.46 40.06 -41.07
CA GLY A 732 -13.31 39.27 -40.60
C GLY A 732 -12.54 39.81 -39.37
N THR A 733 -12.74 41.08 -38.98
CA THR A 733 -11.91 41.75 -37.98
C THR A 733 -12.23 41.41 -36.51
N CYS A 734 -13.33 40.71 -36.22
CA CYS A 734 -13.66 40.35 -34.83
C CYS A 734 -12.89 39.11 -34.34
N GLN A 735 -12.88 38.02 -35.11
CA GLN A 735 -12.26 36.76 -34.69
C GLN A 735 -10.74 36.90 -34.49
N GLU A 736 -10.01 37.59 -35.38
CA GLU A 736 -8.58 37.84 -35.18
C GLU A 736 -8.28 38.68 -33.93
N LYS A 737 -9.15 39.66 -33.61
CA LYS A 737 -9.00 40.45 -32.37
C LYS A 737 -9.24 39.58 -31.14
N GLN A 738 -10.28 38.75 -31.16
CA GLN A 738 -10.67 37.93 -30.02
C GLN A 738 -9.67 36.79 -29.77
N GLY A 739 -9.11 36.17 -30.82
CA GLY A 739 -7.98 35.26 -30.70
C GLY A 739 -6.75 35.93 -30.07
N ARG A 740 -6.38 37.13 -30.53
CA ARG A 740 -5.26 37.90 -29.96
C ARG A 740 -5.47 38.30 -28.49
N THR A 741 -6.69 38.66 -28.08
CA THR A 741 -6.98 38.94 -26.66
C THR A 741 -6.89 37.67 -25.82
N ASN A 742 -7.35 36.52 -26.34
CA ASN A 742 -7.32 35.25 -25.63
C ASN A 742 -5.88 34.74 -25.43
N PHE A 743 -5.04 34.75 -26.47
CA PHE A 743 -3.60 34.45 -26.35
C PHE A 743 -2.92 35.34 -25.32
N ALA A 744 -3.15 36.66 -25.39
CA ALA A 744 -2.53 37.61 -24.48
C ALA A 744 -3.05 37.49 -23.03
N ALA A 745 -4.26 36.97 -22.82
CA ALA A 745 -4.81 36.69 -21.49
C ALA A 745 -4.25 35.39 -20.91
N GLU A 746 -4.27 34.29 -21.69
CA GLU A 746 -3.66 33.00 -21.32
C GLU A 746 -2.18 33.20 -20.95
N TRP A 747 -1.40 33.87 -21.82
CA TRP A 747 0.02 34.12 -21.58
C TRP A 747 0.32 34.87 -20.27
N ARG A 748 -0.46 35.93 -19.96
CA ARG A 748 -0.29 36.66 -18.69
C ARG A 748 -0.68 35.82 -17.48
N SER A 749 -1.76 35.05 -17.58
CA SER A 749 -2.21 34.16 -16.50
C SER A 749 -1.17 33.10 -16.17
N ILE A 750 -0.51 32.53 -17.19
CA ILE A 750 0.54 31.51 -17.00
C ILE A 750 1.75 32.11 -16.30
N VAL A 751 2.30 33.22 -16.80
CA VAL A 751 3.51 33.84 -16.24
C VAL A 751 3.29 34.20 -14.77
N GLN A 752 2.15 34.83 -14.45
CA GLN A 752 1.80 35.17 -13.07
C GLN A 752 1.57 33.93 -12.20
N GLY A 753 0.90 32.90 -12.73
CA GLY A 753 0.65 31.65 -12.02
C GLY A 753 1.93 30.86 -11.71
N VAL A 754 2.85 30.75 -12.67
CA VAL A 754 4.14 30.05 -12.50
C VAL A 754 5.08 30.86 -11.59
N GLU A 755 5.13 32.20 -11.71
CA GLU A 755 5.85 33.04 -10.75
C GLU A 755 5.35 32.83 -9.31
N HIS A 756 4.03 32.84 -9.10
CA HIS A 756 3.45 32.64 -7.78
C HIS A 756 3.71 31.22 -7.25
N TYR A 757 3.57 30.21 -8.10
CA TYR A 757 3.83 28.81 -7.75
C TYR A 757 5.30 28.58 -7.35
N LEU A 758 6.26 29.06 -8.16
CA LEU A 758 7.68 28.93 -7.84
C LEU A 758 8.06 29.67 -6.55
N LYS A 759 7.49 30.85 -6.28
CA LYS A 759 7.69 31.57 -5.00
C LYS A 759 7.19 30.77 -3.79
N GLN A 760 6.09 30.01 -3.92
CA GLN A 760 5.60 29.11 -2.87
C GLN A 760 6.45 27.85 -2.69
N VAL A 761 7.06 27.33 -3.77
CA VAL A 761 7.97 26.17 -3.71
C VAL A 761 9.31 26.56 -3.08
N THR A 762 9.85 27.76 -3.35
CA THR A 762 11.12 28.24 -2.76
C THR A 762 10.99 28.82 -1.34
N THR A 763 9.82 28.72 -0.70
CA THR A 763 9.58 29.18 0.68
C THR A 763 9.16 28.04 1.61
N ARG A 764 9.43 26.79 1.21
CA ARG A 764 9.33 25.55 1.99
C ARG A 764 10.68 24.83 2.00
#